data_AF-A0A846CDN7-F1
#
_entry.id   AF-A0A846CDN7-F1
#
_cell.length_a   1.000
_cell.length_b   1.000
_cell.length_c   1.000
_cell.angle_alpha   90.00
_cell.angle_beta   90.00
_cell.angle_gamma   90.00
#
_symmetry.space_group_name_H-M   'P 1'
#
loop_
_entity.id
_entity.type
_entity.pdbx_description
1 polymer ?
#
loop_
_entity_poly.entity_id
_entity_poly.type
_entity_poly.pdbx_seq_one_letter_code
_entity_poly.pdbx_strand_id
1 'polypeptide(L)'
;MTNIQRLALFIEEILFVNFPNQNIYIFLDEIDVLVNLPFKNEFLAFIRSCYNRRADDENVDYCRLTFCFFGVATPEDLIRDGEHTPFNIGYPIELTELTFEDGKVLTKGLVEVVKEPDVVLQKVFDWSGGQPFLTQKICQIIVDYADDDQPDVDKLVEEHILTYWQEKDNPTHLKYMHDYLINHSQFALQLLRLYQKILFQGEVKANNSPVEMALRLSGIVIKKQDKLVIFNKIYRTIFNQDWVEEKLPGLATNLDKPKPKNLGMSLIVAGCVGAGVVSLRSLGWLQPLELNEYDRLMRWRPSEPPDPNILIVEATAQDINKYGLGKNFTDETFVKVINKLERYQPAIIGLDFWLDTPFPSVSGYRKLLEVLSNNQKIVAVCSTSGYSKNQPGTVPPKGVPEERLGFTTVIVDNAQVDVIRRHLMFMAKEAKDLCQTAYSLSARVAVNYLETKGINTLEIQKEYPTIGNFKIGDVVFQGIGEREGFYQKVDLGGFQVLLNYRNANKVANYISISDVLSDNFDDALVRDKIILIGNTDPNAGDNFYTPYSYSQPVSEKEMPGIVLHAHQVSQIISAVLDGRPLIRFWSGWVEWLWIFGWCGVGGVLGWYCRRVFVLLLFMGGNVVVLYWVGLMFLGQGFVMPLVPSILVLVVGGVSVFLVGGQLNGDRRWRRNNSN
;
A
#
# COMPACT_ATOMS: atom_id res chain seq x y z
N MET A 1 -7.10 -6.53 21.04
CA MET A 1 -7.15 -7.81 21.78
C MET A 1 -6.70 -8.92 20.84
N THR A 2 -5.61 -9.61 21.18
CA THR A 2 -5.08 -10.71 20.36
C THR A 2 -5.94 -11.97 20.52
N ASN A 3 -5.81 -12.93 19.60
CA ASN A 3 -6.54 -14.21 19.69
C ASN A 3 -6.17 -14.98 20.96
N ILE A 4 -4.92 -14.89 21.43
CA ILE A 4 -4.46 -15.51 22.68
C ILE A 4 -5.09 -14.83 23.89
N GLN A 5 -5.23 -13.49 23.87
CA GLN A 5 -5.94 -12.78 24.94
C GLN A 5 -7.41 -13.18 24.99
N ARG A 6 -8.06 -13.36 23.84
CA ARG A 6 -9.44 -13.87 23.78
C ARG A 6 -9.56 -15.28 24.33
N LEU A 7 -8.61 -16.15 24.01
CA LEU A 7 -8.56 -17.52 24.54
C LEU A 7 -8.34 -17.54 26.05
N ALA A 8 -7.45 -16.69 26.57
CA ALA A 8 -7.22 -16.54 28.01
C ALA A 8 -8.52 -16.14 28.73
N LEU A 9 -9.20 -15.08 28.25
CA LEU A 9 -10.46 -14.62 28.82
C LEU A 9 -11.57 -15.67 28.70
N PHE A 10 -11.62 -16.42 27.60
CA PHE A 10 -12.56 -17.53 27.46
C PHE A 10 -12.35 -18.60 28.54
N ILE A 11 -11.10 -18.95 28.85
CA ILE A 11 -10.80 -19.92 29.90
C ILE A 11 -11.13 -19.33 31.29
N GLU A 12 -10.65 -18.13 31.58
CA GLU A 12 -10.76 -17.53 32.92
C GLU A 12 -12.17 -17.04 33.25
N GLU A 13 -12.79 -16.28 32.35
CA GLU A 13 -14.07 -15.62 32.62
C GLU A 13 -15.28 -16.48 32.25
N ILE A 14 -15.11 -17.49 31.39
CA ILE A 14 -16.21 -18.34 30.93
C ILE A 14 -16.06 -19.76 31.47
N LEU A 15 -14.95 -20.46 31.19
CA LEU A 15 -14.84 -21.87 31.61
C LEU A 15 -14.72 -22.02 33.13
N PHE A 16 -13.82 -21.29 33.78
CA PHE A 16 -13.64 -21.40 35.23
C PHE A 16 -14.87 -20.96 36.01
N VAL A 17 -15.54 -19.89 35.56
CA VAL A 17 -16.75 -19.37 36.20
C VAL A 17 -17.94 -20.31 36.06
N ASN A 18 -18.19 -20.84 34.86
CA ASN A 18 -19.35 -21.72 34.63
C ASN A 18 -19.15 -23.14 35.15
N PHE A 19 -17.89 -23.59 35.28
CA PHE A 19 -17.53 -24.92 35.77
C PHE A 19 -16.56 -24.81 36.95
N PRO A 20 -17.00 -24.34 38.13
CA PRO A 20 -16.11 -24.01 39.25
C PRO A 20 -15.50 -25.26 39.94
N ASN A 21 -16.15 -26.42 39.84
CA ASN A 21 -15.75 -27.62 40.61
C ASN A 21 -15.35 -28.81 39.72
N GLN A 22 -15.46 -28.69 38.40
CA GLN A 22 -15.23 -29.78 37.46
C GLN A 22 -13.81 -29.74 36.90
N ASN A 23 -13.23 -30.90 36.60
CA ASN A 23 -12.03 -30.96 35.78
C ASN A 23 -12.40 -30.66 34.31
N ILE A 24 -11.62 -29.79 33.67
CA ILE A 24 -11.83 -29.33 32.31
C ILE A 24 -10.78 -29.97 31.41
N TYR A 25 -11.23 -30.73 30.41
CA TYR A 25 -10.36 -31.38 29.44
C TYR A 25 -10.58 -30.77 28.06
N ILE A 26 -9.50 -30.28 27.44
CA ILE A 26 -9.50 -29.76 26.08
C ILE A 26 -8.79 -30.76 25.20
N PHE A 27 -9.55 -31.42 24.34
CA PHE A 27 -9.06 -32.41 23.38
C PHE A 27 -8.77 -31.73 22.05
N LEU A 28 -7.53 -31.85 21.57
CA LEU A 28 -7.09 -31.38 20.26
C LEU A 28 -6.64 -32.59 19.46
N ASP A 29 -7.45 -32.97 18.47
CA ASP A 29 -7.10 -34.02 17.52
C ASP A 29 -6.27 -33.44 16.36
N GLU A 30 -5.53 -34.29 15.66
CA GLU A 30 -4.64 -33.94 14.54
C GLU A 30 -3.61 -32.84 14.88
N ILE A 31 -2.93 -32.97 16.02
CA ILE A 31 -1.93 -32.01 16.50
C ILE A 31 -0.78 -31.78 15.51
N ASP A 32 -0.53 -32.72 14.60
CA ASP A 32 0.43 -32.58 13.51
C ASP A 32 0.11 -31.44 12.53
N VAL A 33 -1.17 -31.06 12.37
CA VAL A 33 -1.57 -29.87 11.58
C VAL A 33 -0.98 -28.59 12.18
N LEU A 34 -0.88 -28.52 13.51
CA LEU A 34 -0.33 -27.38 14.24
C LEU A 34 1.12 -27.09 13.84
N VAL A 35 1.90 -28.09 13.42
CA VAL A 35 3.32 -27.94 13.03
C VAL A 35 3.50 -26.92 11.90
N ASN A 36 2.49 -26.78 11.02
CA ASN A 36 2.54 -25.90 9.85
C ASN A 36 1.82 -24.56 10.04
N LEU A 37 1.22 -24.31 11.22
CA LEU A 37 0.47 -23.08 11.48
C LEU A 37 1.37 -21.94 11.94
N PRO A 38 1.15 -20.69 11.47
CA PRO A 38 2.03 -19.55 11.77
C PRO A 38 2.01 -19.14 13.25
N PHE A 39 0.99 -19.57 14.02
CA PHE A 39 0.81 -19.23 15.42
C PHE A 39 1.20 -20.37 16.39
N LYS A 40 1.80 -21.47 15.91
CA LYS A 40 2.19 -22.64 16.72
C LYS A 40 2.91 -22.26 18.01
N ASN A 41 3.97 -21.46 17.88
CA ASN A 41 4.85 -21.12 19.01
C ASN A 41 4.10 -20.30 20.06
N GLU A 42 3.26 -19.35 19.63
CA GLU A 42 2.47 -18.52 20.53
C GLU A 42 1.40 -19.35 21.27
N PHE A 43 0.79 -20.32 20.59
CA PHE A 43 -0.19 -21.24 21.17
C PHE A 43 0.44 -22.20 22.19
N LEU A 44 1.59 -22.81 21.88
CA LEU A 44 2.31 -23.67 22.82
C LEU A 44 2.83 -22.87 24.04
N ALA A 45 3.28 -21.63 23.82
CA ALA A 45 3.67 -20.73 24.90
C ALA A 45 2.48 -20.39 25.83
N PHE A 46 1.29 -20.20 25.26
CA PHE A 46 0.07 -20.01 26.04
C PHE A 46 -0.25 -21.22 26.93
N ILE A 47 -0.24 -22.44 26.39
CA ILE A 47 -0.50 -23.67 27.17
C ILE A 47 0.51 -23.83 28.30
N ARG A 48 1.78 -23.52 28.03
CA ARG A 48 2.82 -23.51 29.07
C ARG A 48 2.58 -22.45 30.13
N SER A 49 2.10 -21.27 29.75
CA SER A 49 1.68 -20.25 30.70
C SER A 49 0.56 -20.76 31.61
N CYS A 50 -0.44 -21.47 31.07
CA CYS A 50 -1.51 -22.09 31.88
C CYS A 50 -0.95 -23.11 32.87
N TYR A 51 0.01 -23.94 32.45
CA TYR A 51 0.66 -24.91 33.33
C TYR A 51 1.47 -24.23 34.45
N ASN A 52 2.27 -23.21 34.12
CA ASN A 52 3.11 -22.52 35.10
C ASN A 52 2.28 -21.79 36.17
N ARG A 53 1.07 -21.30 35.83
CA ARG A 53 0.16 -20.65 36.79
C ARG A 53 -0.32 -21.58 37.90
N ARG A 54 -0.24 -22.90 37.72
CA ARG A 54 -0.57 -23.89 38.76
C ARG A 54 0.33 -23.82 39.98
N ALA A 55 1.49 -23.17 39.89
CA ALA A 55 2.44 -23.04 40.99
C ALA A 55 2.06 -21.93 42.00
N ASP A 56 1.06 -21.11 41.68
CA ASP A 56 0.61 -20.00 42.51
C ASP A 56 -0.70 -20.38 43.22
N ASP A 57 -0.72 -20.20 44.55
CA ASP A 57 -1.85 -20.55 45.41
C ASP A 57 -3.12 -19.74 45.06
N GLU A 58 -2.97 -18.57 44.43
CA GLU A 58 -4.11 -17.75 43.95
C GLU A 58 -4.73 -18.27 42.65
N ASN A 59 -4.11 -19.25 41.97
CA ASN A 59 -4.49 -19.74 40.65
C ASN A 59 -4.97 -21.20 40.65
N VAL A 60 -5.68 -21.63 41.70
CA VAL A 60 -6.13 -23.02 41.91
C VAL A 60 -6.95 -23.57 40.73
N ASP A 61 -7.70 -22.71 40.03
CA ASP A 61 -8.51 -23.13 38.87
C ASP A 61 -7.70 -23.71 37.72
N TYR A 62 -6.44 -23.28 37.55
CA TYR A 62 -5.54 -23.80 36.53
C TYR A 62 -5.12 -25.27 36.77
N CYS A 63 -5.24 -25.78 38.00
CA CYS A 63 -4.99 -27.18 38.32
C CYS A 63 -6.07 -28.11 37.74
N ARG A 64 -7.26 -27.57 37.46
CA ARG A 64 -8.41 -28.32 36.90
C ARG A 64 -8.38 -28.40 35.37
N LEU A 65 -7.55 -27.60 34.70
CA LEU A 65 -7.48 -27.50 33.25
C LEU A 65 -6.43 -28.45 32.66
N THR A 66 -6.84 -29.43 31.86
CA THR A 66 -5.94 -30.38 31.19
C THR A 66 -6.09 -30.29 29.67
N PHE A 67 -4.96 -30.20 28.97
CA PHE A 67 -4.90 -30.29 27.50
C PHE A 67 -4.46 -31.69 27.08
N CYS A 68 -5.18 -32.27 26.13
CA CYS A 68 -4.91 -33.58 25.57
C CYS A 68 -4.69 -33.43 24.07
N PHE A 69 -3.54 -33.86 23.57
CA PHE A 69 -3.20 -33.80 22.14
C PHE A 69 -3.22 -35.21 21.55
N PHE A 70 -3.90 -35.36 20.41
CA PHE A 70 -3.92 -36.59 19.62
C PHE A 70 -3.38 -36.29 18.22
N GLY A 71 -2.73 -37.27 17.60
CA GLY A 71 -2.12 -37.15 16.28
C GLY A 71 -0.69 -37.65 16.24
N VAL A 72 -0.05 -37.53 15.08
CA VAL A 72 1.30 -38.07 14.85
C VAL A 72 2.34 -36.97 15.09
N ALA A 73 2.63 -36.70 16.36
CA ALA A 73 3.71 -35.79 16.76
C ALA A 73 4.34 -36.25 18.08
N THR A 74 5.66 -36.19 18.16
CA THR A 74 6.37 -36.27 19.44
C THR A 74 6.43 -34.88 20.08
N PRO A 75 6.62 -34.78 21.41
CA PRO A 75 6.88 -33.48 22.06
C PRO A 75 8.05 -32.71 21.43
N GLU A 76 9.03 -33.42 20.87
CA GLU A 76 10.15 -32.85 20.12
C GLU A 76 9.71 -32.26 18.77
N ASP A 77 8.76 -32.89 18.07
CA ASP A 77 8.24 -32.40 16.78
C ASP A 77 7.48 -31.07 16.91
N LEU A 78 6.92 -30.79 18.09
CA LEU A 78 6.20 -29.56 18.39
C LEU A 78 7.13 -28.34 18.57
N ILE A 79 8.45 -28.56 18.78
CA ILE A 79 9.46 -27.50 18.92
C ILE A 79 10.61 -27.71 17.94
N ARG A 80 10.77 -26.79 16.99
CA ARG A 80 11.85 -26.87 15.99
C ARG A 80 13.04 -25.94 16.23
N ASP A 81 12.94 -24.96 17.11
CA ASP A 81 13.98 -23.93 17.27
C ASP A 81 14.75 -24.09 18.58
N GLY A 82 16.08 -24.19 18.46
CA GLY A 82 17.02 -24.22 19.59
C GLY A 82 17.10 -22.92 20.41
N GLU A 83 16.34 -21.88 20.03
CA GLU A 83 16.20 -20.63 20.79
C GLU A 83 15.05 -20.64 21.82
N HIS A 84 14.20 -21.66 21.80
CA HIS A 84 13.07 -21.78 22.71
C HIS A 84 13.21 -22.98 23.64
N THR A 85 12.81 -22.81 24.90
CA THR A 85 12.90 -23.89 25.89
C THR A 85 11.93 -25.02 25.55
N PRO A 86 12.34 -26.30 25.70
CA PRO A 86 11.51 -27.46 25.35
C PRO A 86 10.11 -27.43 25.97
N PHE A 87 9.12 -28.00 25.28
CA PHE A 87 7.76 -28.21 25.77
C PHE A 87 7.80 -29.51 26.56
N ASN A 88 8.39 -29.43 27.75
CA ASN A 88 8.69 -30.56 28.62
C ASN A 88 7.65 -30.73 29.75
N ILE A 89 6.50 -30.09 29.62
CA ILE A 89 5.43 -30.10 30.64
C ILE A 89 4.35 -31.16 30.37
N GLY A 90 4.44 -31.86 29.23
CA GLY A 90 3.48 -32.88 28.81
C GLY A 90 3.96 -34.29 29.13
N TYR A 91 3.00 -35.21 29.30
CA TYR A 91 3.26 -36.64 29.44
C TYR A 91 2.94 -37.35 28.10
N PRO A 92 3.94 -37.88 27.38
CA PRO A 92 3.69 -38.56 26.12
C PRO A 92 3.03 -39.92 26.36
N ILE A 93 1.94 -40.20 25.63
CA ILE A 93 1.32 -41.52 25.56
C ILE A 93 1.51 -42.01 24.12
N GLU A 94 2.50 -42.87 23.91
CA GLU A 94 2.75 -43.47 22.61
C GLU A 94 1.76 -44.61 22.37
N LEU A 95 0.96 -44.50 21.30
CA LEU A 95 0.10 -45.58 20.86
C LEU A 95 0.93 -46.55 20.01
N THR A 96 1.17 -47.74 20.53
CA THR A 96 1.85 -48.82 19.81
C THR A 96 0.84 -49.69 19.06
N GLU A 97 1.34 -50.58 18.22
CA GLU A 97 0.55 -51.67 17.65
C GLU A 97 -0.17 -52.48 18.75
N LEU A 98 -1.30 -53.11 18.39
CA LEU A 98 -1.92 -54.09 19.28
C LEU A 98 -0.94 -55.25 19.49
N THR A 99 -0.79 -55.70 20.73
CA THR A 99 -0.13 -56.97 20.99
C THR A 99 -1.09 -58.12 20.74
N PHE A 100 -0.57 -59.33 20.54
CA PHE A 100 -1.41 -60.52 20.40
C PHE A 100 -2.32 -60.70 21.63
N GLU A 101 -1.83 -60.40 22.84
CA GLU A 101 -2.61 -60.47 24.07
C GLU A 101 -3.76 -59.45 24.09
N ASP A 102 -3.53 -58.22 23.64
CA ASP A 102 -4.60 -57.21 23.50
C ASP A 102 -5.66 -57.67 22.48
N GLY A 103 -5.19 -58.31 21.40
CA GLY A 103 -6.01 -58.83 20.32
C GLY A 103 -6.88 -60.03 20.69
N LYS A 104 -6.56 -60.77 21.77
CA LYS A 104 -7.33 -61.97 22.18
C LYS A 104 -8.80 -61.71 22.40
N VAL A 105 -9.22 -60.48 22.69
CA VAL A 105 -10.64 -60.12 22.78
C VAL A 105 -11.39 -60.41 21.46
N LEU A 106 -10.71 -60.33 20.31
CA LEU A 106 -11.28 -60.60 18.99
C LEU A 106 -11.55 -62.09 18.75
N THR A 107 -10.90 -63.02 19.47
CA THR A 107 -11.16 -64.46 19.28
C THR A 107 -12.60 -64.82 19.61
N LYS A 108 -13.27 -64.06 20.48
CA LYS A 108 -14.70 -64.21 20.80
C LYS A 108 -15.59 -64.18 19.55
N GLY A 109 -15.24 -63.36 18.56
CA GLY A 109 -15.97 -63.28 17.29
C GLY A 109 -15.64 -64.42 16.31
N LEU A 110 -14.60 -65.20 16.59
CA LEU A 110 -14.12 -66.29 15.75
C LEU A 110 -14.50 -67.68 16.30
N VAL A 111 -14.87 -67.81 17.57
CA VAL A 111 -15.16 -69.11 18.23
C VAL A 111 -16.20 -69.94 17.47
N GLU A 112 -17.24 -69.31 16.90
CA GLU A 112 -18.30 -70.01 16.18
C GLU A 112 -17.97 -70.26 14.69
N VAL A 113 -16.88 -69.68 14.19
CA VAL A 113 -16.49 -69.73 12.77
C VAL A 113 -15.31 -70.67 12.55
N VAL A 114 -14.35 -70.72 13.48
CA VAL A 114 -13.10 -71.48 13.31
C VAL A 114 -12.80 -72.37 14.52
N LYS A 115 -12.18 -73.52 14.25
CA LYS A 115 -11.86 -74.53 15.27
C LYS A 115 -10.75 -74.10 16.23
N GLU A 116 -9.78 -73.33 15.75
CA GLU A 116 -8.62 -72.86 16.53
C GLU A 116 -8.49 -71.32 16.46
N PRO A 117 -9.34 -70.57 17.17
CA PRO A 117 -9.39 -69.10 17.08
C PRO A 117 -8.06 -68.40 17.38
N ASP A 118 -7.27 -68.90 18.34
CA ASP A 118 -5.97 -68.31 18.69
C ASP A 118 -4.93 -68.50 17.56
N VAL A 119 -4.92 -69.66 16.90
CA VAL A 119 -4.01 -69.97 15.80
C VAL A 119 -4.35 -69.11 14.58
N VAL A 120 -5.65 -69.01 14.27
CA VAL A 120 -6.14 -68.15 13.19
C VAL A 120 -5.83 -66.69 13.48
N LEU A 121 -6.08 -66.20 14.71
CA LEU A 121 -5.77 -64.84 15.09
C LEU A 121 -4.26 -64.55 15.01
N GLN A 122 -3.40 -65.49 15.38
CA GLN A 122 -1.95 -65.31 15.25
C GLN A 122 -1.56 -65.08 13.78
N LYS A 123 -2.16 -65.84 12.87
CA LYS A 123 -1.95 -65.67 11.43
C LYS A 123 -2.50 -64.34 10.91
N VAL A 124 -3.60 -63.83 11.47
CA VAL A 124 -4.10 -62.48 11.20
C VAL A 124 -3.07 -61.42 11.62
N PHE A 125 -2.46 -61.57 12.79
CA PHE A 125 -1.42 -60.68 13.29
C PHE A 125 -0.15 -60.71 12.43
N ASP A 126 0.23 -61.87 11.88
CA ASP A 126 1.36 -61.99 10.96
C ASP A 126 1.17 -61.14 9.68
N TRP A 127 -0.09 -60.94 9.26
CA TRP A 127 -0.43 -60.08 8.13
C TRP A 127 -0.60 -58.61 8.50
N SER A 128 -1.37 -58.33 9.56
CA SER A 128 -1.74 -56.96 9.94
C SER A 128 -0.68 -56.24 10.77
N GLY A 129 0.28 -56.97 11.34
CA GLY A 129 1.28 -56.44 12.27
C GLY A 129 0.67 -55.82 13.53
N GLY A 130 -0.55 -56.22 13.91
CA GLY A 130 -1.27 -55.61 15.04
C GLY A 130 -1.90 -54.24 14.72
N GLN A 131 -1.96 -53.83 13.45
CA GLN A 131 -2.63 -52.58 13.06
C GLN A 131 -4.16 -52.73 13.29
N PRO A 132 -4.79 -51.92 14.16
CA PRO A 132 -6.15 -52.19 14.65
C PRO A 132 -7.21 -52.39 13.56
N PHE A 133 -7.20 -51.53 12.53
CA PHE A 133 -8.18 -51.56 11.46
C PHE A 133 -8.06 -52.83 10.60
N LEU A 134 -6.84 -53.18 10.17
CA LEU A 134 -6.56 -54.36 9.35
C LEU A 134 -6.77 -55.65 10.14
N THR A 135 -6.38 -55.69 11.42
CA THR A 135 -6.67 -56.85 12.28
C THR A 135 -8.17 -57.11 12.33
N GLN A 136 -8.99 -56.09 12.57
CA GLN A 136 -10.45 -56.23 12.57
C GLN A 136 -11.00 -56.60 11.18
N LYS A 137 -10.49 -55.97 10.11
CA LYS A 137 -10.94 -56.22 8.73
C LYS A 137 -10.66 -57.66 8.29
N ILE A 138 -9.49 -58.21 8.62
CA ILE A 138 -9.16 -59.60 8.29
C ILE A 138 -10.02 -60.56 9.12
N CYS A 139 -10.22 -60.30 10.42
CA CYS A 139 -11.15 -61.10 11.22
C CYS A 139 -12.57 -61.08 10.63
N GLN A 140 -13.05 -59.92 10.18
CA GLN A 140 -14.36 -59.82 9.53
C GLN A 140 -14.42 -60.61 8.21
N ILE A 141 -13.37 -60.55 7.38
CA ILE A 141 -13.28 -61.34 6.15
C ILE A 141 -13.33 -62.85 6.47
N ILE A 142 -12.68 -63.30 7.54
CA ILE A 142 -12.75 -64.69 7.98
C ILE A 142 -14.17 -65.06 8.37
N VAL A 143 -14.87 -64.22 9.14
CA VAL A 143 -16.27 -64.46 9.53
C VAL A 143 -17.19 -64.52 8.31
N ASP A 144 -16.98 -63.67 7.32
CA ASP A 144 -17.88 -63.52 6.18
C ASP A 144 -17.63 -64.56 5.06
N TYR A 145 -16.39 -65.05 4.90
CA TYR A 145 -15.96 -65.82 3.72
C TYR A 145 -15.23 -67.14 4.01
N ALA A 146 -15.09 -67.56 5.28
CA ALA A 146 -14.53 -68.88 5.58
C ALA A 146 -15.46 -70.00 5.06
N ASP A 147 -14.92 -70.86 4.18
CA ASP A 147 -15.64 -72.01 3.62
C ASP A 147 -15.73 -73.20 4.60
N ASP A 148 -14.82 -73.28 5.57
CA ASP A 148 -14.75 -74.32 6.59
C ASP A 148 -14.17 -73.81 7.94
N ASP A 149 -14.06 -74.70 8.93
CA ASP A 149 -13.61 -74.38 10.28
C ASP A 149 -12.07 -74.24 10.43
N GLN A 150 -11.31 -74.35 9.33
CA GLN A 150 -9.86 -74.17 9.25
C GLN A 150 -9.47 -73.28 8.05
N PRO A 151 -9.92 -72.01 8.03
CA PRO A 151 -9.76 -71.15 6.87
C PRO A 151 -8.29 -70.86 6.55
N ASP A 152 -7.95 -70.89 5.27
CA ASP A 152 -6.66 -70.42 4.77
C ASP A 152 -6.63 -68.88 4.77
N VAL A 153 -6.10 -68.31 5.85
CA VAL A 153 -5.96 -66.86 6.03
C VAL A 153 -5.08 -66.23 4.94
N ASP A 154 -4.04 -66.93 4.44
CA ASP A 154 -3.19 -66.39 3.37
C ASP A 154 -4.01 -66.21 2.09
N LYS A 155 -4.82 -67.23 1.73
CA LYS A 155 -5.73 -67.16 0.58
C LYS A 155 -6.79 -66.07 0.74
N LEU A 156 -7.42 -65.95 1.91
CA LEU A 156 -8.44 -64.93 2.16
C LEU A 156 -7.87 -63.50 2.07
N VAL A 157 -6.67 -63.26 2.60
CA VAL A 157 -6.01 -61.96 2.48
C VAL A 157 -5.65 -61.66 1.01
N GLU A 158 -5.15 -62.66 0.28
CA GLU A 158 -4.84 -62.53 -1.14
C GLU A 158 -6.09 -62.16 -1.96
N GLU A 159 -7.20 -62.87 -1.77
CA GLU A 159 -8.43 -62.70 -2.56
C GLU A 159 -9.21 -61.43 -2.20
N HIS A 160 -9.27 -61.06 -0.92
CA HIS A 160 -10.14 -59.99 -0.43
C HIS A 160 -9.41 -58.66 -0.13
N ILE A 161 -8.09 -58.67 0.07
CA ILE A 161 -7.31 -57.46 0.37
C ILE A 161 -6.31 -57.14 -0.72
N LEU A 162 -5.48 -58.09 -1.15
CA LEU A 162 -4.34 -57.81 -2.06
C LEU A 162 -4.79 -57.73 -3.52
N THR A 163 -5.59 -58.69 -3.98
CA THR A 163 -6.04 -58.79 -5.37
C THR A 163 -7.14 -57.77 -5.67
N TYR A 164 -6.88 -56.89 -6.65
CA TYR A 164 -7.74 -55.74 -6.98
C TYR A 164 -7.99 -54.81 -5.78
N TRP A 165 -6.98 -54.60 -4.93
CA TRP A 165 -7.07 -53.74 -3.75
C TRP A 165 -7.58 -52.32 -4.08
N GLN A 166 -7.24 -51.79 -5.25
CA GLN A 166 -7.71 -50.48 -5.75
C GLN A 166 -9.22 -50.42 -6.04
N GLU A 167 -9.90 -51.55 -6.14
CA GLU A 167 -11.35 -51.59 -6.36
C GLU A 167 -12.07 -51.99 -5.07
N LYS A 168 -11.51 -52.95 -4.33
CA LYS A 168 -12.10 -53.57 -3.14
C LYS A 168 -11.87 -52.84 -1.82
N ASP A 169 -11.03 -51.80 -1.78
CA ASP A 169 -10.72 -51.06 -0.55
C ASP A 169 -11.92 -50.22 -0.05
N ASN A 170 -12.81 -50.88 0.70
CA ASN A 170 -13.95 -50.30 1.42
C ASN A 170 -14.03 -50.88 2.85
N PRO A 171 -14.12 -50.04 3.91
CA PRO A 171 -13.90 -48.60 3.88
C PRO A 171 -12.45 -48.27 3.46
N THR A 172 -12.28 -47.08 2.90
CA THR A 172 -11.03 -46.60 2.29
C THR A 172 -9.90 -46.57 3.32
N HIS A 173 -8.80 -47.26 3.03
CA HIS A 173 -7.60 -47.31 3.87
C HIS A 173 -6.33 -47.34 3.02
N LEU A 174 -6.23 -48.34 2.14
CA LEU A 174 -5.10 -48.51 1.21
C LEU A 174 -5.07 -47.42 0.14
N LYS A 175 -6.24 -47.04 -0.39
CA LYS A 175 -6.36 -45.91 -1.34
C LYS A 175 -5.95 -44.59 -0.72
N TYR A 176 -6.32 -44.37 0.54
CA TYR A 176 -5.90 -43.17 1.26
C TYR A 176 -4.37 -43.10 1.35
N MET A 177 -3.71 -44.19 1.76
CA MET A 177 -2.25 -44.28 1.79
C MET A 177 -1.61 -44.06 0.41
N HIS A 178 -2.15 -44.69 -0.63
CA HIS A 178 -1.70 -44.51 -2.01
C HIS A 178 -1.76 -43.04 -2.43
N ASP A 179 -2.93 -42.41 -2.25
CA ASP A 179 -3.16 -41.04 -2.65
C ASP A 179 -2.32 -40.08 -1.80
N TYR A 180 -2.10 -40.37 -0.52
CA TYR A 180 -1.21 -39.61 0.34
C TYR A 180 0.23 -39.64 -0.18
N LEU A 181 0.77 -40.82 -0.52
CA LEU A 181 2.15 -40.96 -0.96
C LEU A 181 2.42 -40.32 -2.33
N ILE A 182 1.42 -40.29 -3.21
CA ILE A 182 1.57 -39.81 -4.58
C ILE A 182 1.12 -38.35 -4.76
N ASN A 183 0.01 -37.95 -4.14
CA ASN A 183 -0.63 -36.64 -4.38
C ASN A 183 -0.17 -35.55 -3.40
N HIS A 184 0.65 -35.88 -2.39
CA HIS A 184 1.23 -34.89 -1.48
C HIS A 184 2.36 -34.09 -2.16
N SER A 185 1.97 -33.18 -3.05
CA SER A 185 2.78 -32.55 -4.11
C SER A 185 4.16 -32.04 -3.68
N GLN A 186 4.29 -31.42 -2.50
CA GLN A 186 5.57 -30.86 -2.06
C GLN A 186 6.61 -31.91 -1.63
N PHE A 187 6.17 -33.10 -1.21
CA PHE A 187 7.02 -34.13 -0.61
C PHE A 187 6.94 -35.51 -1.29
N ALA A 188 6.01 -35.75 -2.22
CA ALA A 188 5.73 -37.07 -2.83
C ALA A 188 6.99 -37.82 -3.30
N LEU A 189 7.90 -37.18 -4.05
CA LEU A 189 9.16 -37.82 -4.48
C LEU A 189 10.07 -38.20 -3.30
N GLN A 190 10.11 -37.35 -2.28
CA GLN A 190 10.96 -37.51 -1.11
C GLN A 190 10.43 -38.60 -0.19
N LEU A 191 9.10 -38.64 -0.02
CA LEU A 191 8.36 -39.68 0.67
C LEU A 191 8.63 -41.03 0.03
N LEU A 192 8.45 -41.14 -1.29
CA LEU A 192 8.71 -42.40 -2.00
C LEU A 192 10.18 -42.82 -1.97
N ARG A 193 11.14 -41.88 -2.03
CA ARG A 193 12.57 -42.24 -1.87
C ARG A 193 12.93 -42.69 -0.46
N LEU A 194 12.38 -42.04 0.56
CA LEU A 194 12.58 -42.47 1.95
C LEU A 194 11.93 -43.84 2.16
N TYR A 195 10.72 -44.03 1.64
CA TYR A 195 10.02 -45.31 1.69
C TYR A 195 10.77 -46.42 0.94
N GLN A 196 11.31 -46.14 -0.25
CA GLN A 196 12.19 -47.04 -1.00
C GLN A 196 13.43 -47.45 -0.20
N LYS A 197 14.04 -46.50 0.53
CA LYS A 197 15.17 -46.79 1.41
C LYS A 197 14.78 -47.74 2.54
N ILE A 198 13.60 -47.58 3.12
CA ILE A 198 13.08 -48.48 4.17
C ILE A 198 12.75 -49.86 3.58
N LEU A 199 12.17 -49.93 2.38
CA LEU A 199 11.95 -51.20 1.66
C LEU A 199 13.25 -51.97 1.45
N PHE A 200 14.34 -51.27 1.06
CA PHE A 200 15.64 -51.88 0.79
C PHE A 200 16.41 -52.27 2.08
N GLN A 201 16.41 -51.39 3.09
CA GLN A 201 17.21 -51.56 4.31
C GLN A 201 16.45 -52.31 5.43
N GLY A 202 15.14 -52.49 5.29
CA GLY A 202 14.25 -53.06 6.31
C GLY A 202 13.90 -52.08 7.43
N GLU A 203 14.87 -51.30 7.88
CA GLU A 203 14.76 -50.27 8.91
C GLU A 203 15.66 -49.07 8.60
N VAL A 204 15.25 -47.87 9.00
CA VAL A 204 16.06 -46.64 8.85
C VAL A 204 16.04 -45.86 10.15
N LYS A 205 17.18 -45.31 10.59
CA LYS A 205 17.25 -44.47 11.79
C LYS A 205 16.32 -43.25 11.67
N ALA A 206 15.49 -43.03 12.69
CA ALA A 206 14.63 -41.86 12.78
C ALA A 206 15.48 -40.58 12.92
N ASN A 207 15.12 -39.55 12.17
CA ASN A 207 15.77 -38.25 12.15
C ASN A 207 14.79 -37.08 12.38
N ASN A 208 13.51 -37.37 12.62
CA ASN A 208 12.43 -36.41 12.87
C ASN A 208 12.34 -35.30 11.79
N SER A 209 12.75 -35.60 10.55
CA SER A 209 12.65 -34.64 9.44
C SER A 209 11.19 -34.43 9.01
N PRO A 210 10.84 -33.30 8.36
CA PRO A 210 9.48 -33.08 7.84
C PRO A 210 8.98 -34.20 6.92
N VAL A 211 9.90 -34.82 6.16
CA VAL A 211 9.59 -35.92 5.24
C VAL A 211 9.30 -37.21 6.00
N GLU A 212 10.08 -37.50 7.04
CA GLU A 212 9.79 -38.64 7.93
C GLU A 212 8.43 -38.47 8.61
N MET A 213 8.15 -37.28 9.14
CA MET A 213 6.88 -36.99 9.81
C MET A 213 5.70 -37.20 8.85
N ALA A 214 5.79 -36.67 7.63
CA ALA A 214 4.78 -36.89 6.60
C ALA A 214 4.67 -38.38 6.22
N LEU A 215 5.77 -39.14 6.19
CA LEU A 215 5.71 -40.57 5.93
C LEU A 215 5.03 -41.33 7.08
N ARG A 216 5.26 -40.95 8.34
CA ARG A 216 4.56 -41.52 9.50
C ARG A 216 3.06 -41.18 9.48
N LEU A 217 2.71 -39.96 9.09
CA LEU A 217 1.31 -39.51 8.95
C LEU A 217 0.52 -40.31 7.93
N SER A 218 1.18 -40.82 6.89
CA SER A 218 0.52 -41.73 5.94
C SER A 218 0.06 -43.03 6.61
N GLY A 219 0.61 -43.40 7.76
CA GLY A 219 0.32 -44.66 8.47
C GLY A 219 1.04 -45.89 7.88
N ILE A 220 1.84 -45.73 6.82
CA ILE A 220 2.53 -46.85 6.17
C ILE A 220 3.78 -47.33 6.95
N VAL A 221 4.39 -46.43 7.73
CA VAL A 221 5.53 -46.71 8.59
C VAL A 221 5.24 -46.32 10.03
N ILE A 222 5.88 -47.01 10.96
CA ILE A 222 5.85 -46.69 12.39
C ILE A 222 7.27 -46.50 12.91
N LYS A 223 7.40 -45.75 14.00
CA LYS A 223 8.66 -45.60 14.73
C LYS A 223 8.69 -46.66 15.83
N LYS A 224 9.63 -47.60 15.76
CA LYS A 224 9.94 -48.52 16.86
C LYS A 224 11.26 -48.09 17.46
N GLN A 225 11.23 -47.63 18.71
CA GLN A 225 12.38 -47.01 19.38
C GLN A 225 12.91 -45.81 18.56
N ASP A 226 14.09 -45.93 17.95
CA ASP A 226 14.73 -44.88 17.14
C ASP A 226 14.83 -45.27 15.65
N LYS A 227 13.97 -46.17 15.18
CA LYS A 227 13.97 -46.65 13.80
C LYS A 227 12.59 -46.62 13.16
N LEU A 228 12.54 -46.26 11.89
CA LEU A 228 11.37 -46.36 11.02
C LEU A 228 11.33 -47.73 10.36
N VAL A 229 10.18 -48.40 10.48
CA VAL A 229 9.90 -49.69 9.85
C VAL A 229 8.53 -49.65 9.16
N ILE A 230 8.37 -50.43 8.10
CA ILE A 230 7.06 -50.61 7.46
C ILE A 230 6.15 -51.31 8.46
N PHE A 231 4.94 -50.80 8.67
CA PHE A 231 4.07 -51.25 9.75
C PHE A 231 3.78 -52.75 9.64
N ASN A 232 3.35 -53.23 8.48
CA ASN A 232 2.91 -54.61 8.33
C ASN A 232 3.20 -55.22 6.94
N LYS A 233 2.93 -56.52 6.84
CA LYS A 233 3.17 -57.33 5.65
C LYS A 233 2.29 -56.88 4.48
N ILE A 234 1.01 -56.57 4.72
CA ILE A 234 0.08 -56.09 3.68
C ILE A 234 0.62 -54.85 2.98
N TYR A 235 1.07 -53.84 3.74
CA TYR A 235 1.63 -52.62 3.17
C TYR A 235 2.88 -52.89 2.35
N ARG A 236 3.78 -53.74 2.86
CA ARG A 236 4.99 -54.14 2.13
C ARG A 236 4.66 -54.89 0.83
N THR A 237 3.59 -55.69 0.81
CA THR A 237 3.18 -56.46 -0.37
C THR A 237 2.57 -55.54 -1.44
N ILE A 238 1.70 -54.60 -1.04
CA ILE A 238 1.00 -53.69 -1.96
C ILE A 238 1.92 -52.57 -2.45
N PHE A 239 2.57 -51.86 -1.53
CA PHE A 239 3.48 -50.76 -1.81
C PHE A 239 4.90 -51.31 -1.89
N ASN A 240 5.13 -52.28 -2.76
CA ASN A 240 6.41 -52.95 -2.90
C ASN A 240 7.40 -52.15 -3.77
N GLN A 241 8.59 -52.71 -4.00
CA GLN A 241 9.63 -52.08 -4.82
C GLN A 241 9.14 -51.79 -6.25
N ASP A 242 8.43 -52.72 -6.89
CA ASP A 242 7.92 -52.56 -8.26
C ASP A 242 6.91 -51.41 -8.34
N TRP A 243 6.01 -51.30 -7.35
CA TRP A 243 5.07 -50.19 -7.26
C TRP A 243 5.79 -48.85 -7.11
N VAL A 244 6.83 -48.78 -6.26
CA VAL A 244 7.64 -47.56 -6.13
C VAL A 244 8.33 -47.21 -7.44
N GLU A 245 8.95 -48.18 -8.12
CA GLU A 245 9.65 -47.99 -9.39
C GLU A 245 8.71 -47.62 -10.55
N GLU A 246 7.45 -48.07 -10.52
CA GLU A 246 6.43 -47.66 -11.48
C GLU A 246 6.03 -46.19 -11.28
N LYS A 247 5.88 -45.73 -10.03
CA LYS A 247 5.41 -44.37 -9.70
C LYS A 247 6.54 -43.32 -9.70
N LEU A 248 7.78 -43.72 -9.40
CA LEU A 248 8.93 -42.81 -9.30
C LEU A 248 9.18 -41.98 -10.59
N PRO A 249 9.16 -42.56 -11.81
CA PRO A 249 9.39 -41.84 -13.05
C PRO A 249 8.29 -40.81 -13.35
N GLY A 250 7.02 -41.13 -13.06
CA GLY A 250 5.89 -40.21 -13.22
C GLY A 250 5.99 -38.98 -12.30
N LEU A 251 6.58 -39.16 -11.12
CA LEU A 251 6.83 -38.07 -10.18
C LEU A 251 8.12 -37.32 -10.50
N ALA A 252 9.17 -38.01 -10.96
CA ALA A 252 10.43 -37.40 -11.42
C ALA A 252 10.24 -36.54 -12.69
N THR A 253 9.40 -36.98 -13.64
CA THR A 253 9.10 -36.24 -14.88
C THR A 253 8.17 -35.04 -14.66
N ASN A 254 7.27 -35.11 -13.68
CA ASN A 254 6.50 -33.95 -13.21
C ASN A 254 7.35 -32.93 -12.44
N LEU A 255 8.49 -33.37 -11.91
CA LEU A 255 9.43 -32.54 -11.19
C LEU A 255 10.49 -31.93 -12.15
N ASP A 256 11.00 -32.63 -13.15
CA ASP A 256 12.13 -32.14 -13.99
C ASP A 256 11.75 -31.32 -15.23
N LYS A 257 10.47 -31.00 -15.46
CA LYS A 257 10.13 -29.89 -16.36
C LYS A 257 9.97 -28.63 -15.54
N PRO A 258 10.87 -27.62 -15.63
CA PRO A 258 10.44 -26.28 -15.29
C PRO A 258 9.25 -25.98 -16.20
N LYS A 259 8.03 -25.87 -15.67
CA LYS A 259 7.01 -25.10 -16.40
C LYS A 259 7.67 -23.75 -16.63
N PRO A 260 7.98 -23.36 -17.88
CA PRO A 260 8.43 -22.00 -18.11
C PRO A 260 7.35 -21.13 -17.49
N LYS A 261 7.74 -20.07 -16.77
CA LYS A 261 6.80 -19.02 -16.41
C LYS A 261 6.13 -18.64 -17.73
N ASN A 262 4.88 -19.08 -17.93
CA ASN A 262 4.27 -19.06 -19.24
C ASN A 262 4.22 -17.58 -19.61
N LEU A 263 5.04 -17.19 -20.59
CA LEU A 263 5.22 -15.78 -20.94
C LEU A 263 3.87 -15.16 -21.24
N GLY A 264 2.97 -15.93 -21.89
CA GLY A 264 1.58 -15.54 -22.10
C GLY A 264 0.82 -15.25 -20.80
N MET A 265 0.90 -16.15 -19.80
CA MET A 265 0.23 -15.94 -18.51
C MET A 265 0.81 -14.75 -17.73
N SER A 266 2.14 -14.58 -17.74
CA SER A 266 2.78 -13.43 -17.09
C SER A 266 2.41 -12.10 -17.76
N LEU A 267 2.31 -12.09 -19.10
CA LEU A 267 1.87 -10.92 -19.86
C LEU A 267 0.38 -10.61 -19.62
N ILE A 268 -0.49 -11.63 -19.53
CA ILE A 268 -1.91 -11.45 -19.21
C ILE A 268 -2.06 -10.83 -17.82
N VAL A 269 -1.39 -11.39 -16.80
CA VAL A 269 -1.46 -10.87 -15.42
C VAL A 269 -0.95 -9.43 -15.35
N ALA A 270 0.19 -9.13 -15.97
CA ALA A 270 0.71 -7.76 -16.02
C ALA A 270 -0.26 -6.82 -16.75
N GLY A 271 -0.83 -7.25 -17.89
CA GLY A 271 -1.81 -6.50 -18.65
C GLY A 271 -3.07 -6.18 -17.84
N CYS A 272 -3.62 -7.15 -17.11
CA CYS A 272 -4.76 -6.97 -16.21
C CYS A 272 -4.46 -5.96 -15.10
N VAL A 273 -3.26 -6.02 -14.49
CA VAL A 273 -2.83 -5.05 -13.47
C VAL A 273 -2.72 -3.65 -14.07
N GLY A 274 -2.07 -3.51 -15.22
CA GLY A 274 -1.96 -2.24 -15.93
C GLY A 274 -3.33 -1.63 -16.26
N ALA A 275 -4.23 -2.42 -16.85
CA ALA A 275 -5.59 -2.01 -17.15
C ALA A 275 -6.39 -1.63 -15.88
N GLY A 276 -6.21 -2.37 -14.80
CA GLY A 276 -6.80 -2.08 -13.49
C GLY A 276 -6.33 -0.74 -12.94
N VAL A 277 -5.02 -0.48 -12.92
CA VAL A 277 -4.47 0.80 -12.43
C VAL A 277 -4.93 1.98 -13.30
N VAL A 278 -4.92 1.83 -14.63
CA VAL A 278 -5.42 2.88 -15.53
C VAL A 278 -6.90 3.15 -15.29
N SER A 279 -7.71 2.11 -15.07
CA SER A 279 -9.14 2.25 -14.76
C SER A 279 -9.37 2.98 -13.43
N LEU A 280 -8.63 2.61 -12.37
CA LEU A 280 -8.68 3.29 -11.08
C LEU A 280 -8.27 4.76 -11.19
N ARG A 281 -7.26 5.05 -12.01
CA ARG A 281 -6.84 6.42 -12.33
C ARG A 281 -7.98 7.15 -13.02
N SER A 282 -8.55 6.63 -14.11
CA SER A 282 -9.63 7.28 -14.87
C SER A 282 -10.91 7.54 -14.05
N LEU A 283 -11.15 6.78 -12.98
CA LEU A 283 -12.25 7.02 -12.03
C LEU A 283 -11.95 8.15 -11.03
N GLY A 284 -10.70 8.64 -10.99
CA GLY A 284 -10.20 9.67 -10.07
C GLY A 284 -9.80 9.15 -8.69
N TRP A 285 -9.73 7.82 -8.49
CA TRP A 285 -9.41 7.26 -7.16
C TRP A 285 -7.93 7.42 -6.79
N LEU A 286 -7.05 7.58 -7.77
CA LEU A 286 -5.61 7.83 -7.55
C LEU A 286 -5.27 9.32 -7.41
N GLN A 287 -6.18 10.24 -7.77
CA GLN A 287 -5.94 11.68 -7.80
C GLN A 287 -5.42 12.24 -6.45
N PRO A 288 -5.98 11.88 -5.27
CA PRO A 288 -5.45 12.37 -3.99
C PRO A 288 -4.00 11.96 -3.72
N LEU A 289 -3.61 10.75 -4.14
CA LEU A 289 -2.24 10.25 -3.99
C LEU A 289 -1.30 10.95 -4.97
N GLU A 290 -1.72 11.12 -6.22
CA GLU A 290 -0.94 11.83 -7.25
C GLU A 290 -0.70 13.29 -6.85
N LEU A 291 -1.71 13.98 -6.30
CA LEU A 291 -1.59 15.35 -5.79
C LEU A 291 -0.58 15.45 -4.64
N ASN A 292 -0.59 14.50 -3.69
CA ASN A 292 0.35 14.48 -2.58
C ASN A 292 1.80 14.23 -3.05
N GLU A 293 2.00 13.32 -4.00
CA GLU A 293 3.32 13.08 -4.59
C GLU A 293 3.80 14.27 -5.42
N TYR A 294 2.91 14.95 -6.14
CA TYR A 294 3.23 16.20 -6.83
C TYR A 294 3.74 17.26 -5.83
N ASP A 295 3.07 17.43 -4.69
CA ASP A 295 3.50 18.38 -3.65
C ASP A 295 4.85 17.99 -3.04
N ARG A 296 5.10 16.68 -2.88
CA ARG A 296 6.40 16.16 -2.42
C ARG A 296 7.51 16.51 -3.41
N LEU A 297 7.31 16.23 -4.70
CA LEU A 297 8.27 16.57 -5.74
C LEU A 297 8.50 18.09 -5.83
N MET A 298 7.45 18.90 -5.70
CA MET A 298 7.53 20.36 -5.71
C MET A 298 8.53 20.89 -4.69
N ARG A 299 8.51 20.35 -3.47
CA ARG A 299 9.41 20.71 -2.36
C ARG A 299 10.83 20.20 -2.50
N TRP A 300 11.01 19.08 -3.20
CA TRP A 300 12.32 18.45 -3.41
C TRP A 300 13.11 19.08 -4.56
N ARG A 301 12.52 20.02 -5.31
CA ARG A 301 13.25 20.74 -6.35
C ARG A 301 14.39 21.56 -5.76
N PRO A 302 15.45 21.85 -6.53
CA PRO A 302 16.53 22.72 -6.08
C PRO A 302 15.99 24.10 -5.64
N SER A 303 16.69 24.72 -4.69
CA SER A 303 16.32 26.07 -4.27
C SER A 303 16.61 27.09 -5.38
N GLU A 304 15.72 28.08 -5.53
CA GLU A 304 15.83 29.14 -6.52
C GLU A 304 15.99 30.52 -5.83
N PRO A 305 16.76 31.49 -6.39
CA PRO A 305 17.04 32.78 -5.75
C PRO A 305 15.90 33.80 -5.91
N PRO A 306 15.45 34.56 -4.89
CA PRO A 306 14.25 35.42 -4.96
C PRO A 306 14.09 36.22 -6.28
N ASP A 307 12.85 36.38 -6.75
CA ASP A 307 12.56 37.12 -7.98
C ASP A 307 13.01 38.58 -7.84
N PRO A 308 13.98 39.04 -8.65
CA PRO A 308 14.56 40.37 -8.50
C PRO A 308 13.63 41.47 -9.03
N ASN A 309 12.56 41.15 -9.76
CA ASN A 309 11.64 42.13 -10.35
C ASN A 309 10.47 42.48 -9.44
N ILE A 310 10.32 41.78 -8.31
CA ILE A 310 9.19 41.92 -7.40
C ILE A 310 9.69 42.41 -6.03
N LEU A 311 8.93 43.33 -5.44
CA LEU A 311 9.04 43.73 -4.04
C LEU A 311 7.68 43.51 -3.37
N ILE A 312 7.69 42.82 -2.23
CA ILE A 312 6.52 42.73 -1.36
C ILE A 312 6.64 43.83 -0.30
N VAL A 313 5.68 44.73 -0.27
CA VAL A 313 5.49 45.69 0.82
C VAL A 313 4.50 45.06 1.78
N GLU A 314 5.03 44.46 2.84
CA GLU A 314 4.24 43.68 3.77
C GLU A 314 3.56 44.55 4.83
N ALA A 315 2.28 44.28 5.04
CA ALA A 315 1.53 44.79 6.16
C ALA A 315 1.54 43.75 7.29
N THR A 316 2.42 43.97 8.25
CA THR A 316 2.52 43.08 9.42
C THR A 316 1.44 43.41 10.46
N ALA A 317 1.23 42.50 11.42
CA ALA A 317 0.38 42.77 12.58
C ALA A 317 0.81 44.02 13.35
N GLN A 318 2.12 44.31 13.41
CA GLN A 318 2.65 45.51 14.07
C GLN A 318 2.29 46.78 13.30
N ASP A 319 2.36 46.74 11.97
CA ASP A 319 1.98 47.86 11.12
C ASP A 319 0.49 48.19 11.23
N ILE A 320 -0.37 47.16 11.22
CA ILE A 320 -1.82 47.32 11.36
C ILE A 320 -2.17 47.93 12.71
N ASN A 321 -1.53 47.46 13.79
CA ASN A 321 -1.73 48.02 15.14
C ASN A 321 -1.25 49.48 15.25
N LYS A 322 -0.22 49.86 14.51
CA LYS A 322 0.41 51.20 14.59
C LYS A 322 -0.24 52.24 13.69
N TYR A 323 -0.62 51.86 12.48
CA TYR A 323 -1.11 52.78 11.43
C TYR A 323 -2.53 52.49 10.96
N GLY A 324 -3.18 51.46 11.51
CA GLY A 324 -4.55 51.08 11.22
C GLY A 324 -5.52 51.43 12.36
N LEU A 325 -6.76 51.01 12.17
CA LEU A 325 -7.81 51.03 13.19
C LEU A 325 -8.49 49.64 13.17
N GLY A 326 -8.53 48.97 14.32
CA GLY A 326 -9.00 47.58 14.35
C GLY A 326 -8.09 46.66 13.53
N LYS A 327 -8.64 45.96 12.54
CA LYS A 327 -7.90 44.99 11.70
C LYS A 327 -7.47 45.53 10.33
N ASN A 328 -7.80 46.79 10.00
CA ASN A 328 -7.57 47.36 8.66
C ASN A 328 -6.77 48.67 8.74
N PHE A 329 -6.04 49.01 7.68
CA PHE A 329 -5.43 50.33 7.54
C PHE A 329 -6.44 51.40 7.21
N THR A 330 -6.15 52.63 7.65
CA THR A 330 -6.91 53.80 7.22
C THR A 330 -6.60 54.18 5.77
N ASP A 331 -7.57 54.75 5.08
CA ASP A 331 -7.41 55.28 3.72
C ASP A 331 -6.24 56.28 3.61
N GLU A 332 -6.02 57.07 4.67
CA GLU A 332 -4.92 58.03 4.74
C GLU A 332 -3.55 57.34 4.79
N THR A 333 -3.46 56.18 5.44
CA THR A 333 -2.24 55.38 5.46
C THR A 333 -1.92 54.85 4.07
N PHE A 334 -2.91 54.33 3.33
CA PHE A 334 -2.71 53.90 1.95
C PHE A 334 -2.22 55.04 1.06
N VAL A 335 -2.85 56.22 1.14
CA VAL A 335 -2.42 57.42 0.40
C VAL A 335 -0.96 57.77 0.71
N LYS A 336 -0.54 57.74 1.99
CA LYS A 336 0.85 58.04 2.38
C LYS A 336 1.85 57.03 1.83
N VAL A 337 1.53 55.73 1.93
CA VAL A 337 2.38 54.64 1.44
C VAL A 337 2.55 54.73 -0.07
N ILE A 338 1.44 54.83 -0.81
CA ILE A 338 1.44 54.92 -2.28
C ILE A 338 2.23 56.15 -2.74
N ASN A 339 1.93 57.34 -2.20
CA ASN A 339 2.62 58.58 -2.58
C ASN A 339 4.12 58.57 -2.24
N LYS A 340 4.56 57.77 -1.26
CA LYS A 340 5.98 57.59 -0.96
C LYS A 340 6.65 56.68 -1.99
N LEU A 341 6.05 55.53 -2.27
CA LEU A 341 6.58 54.57 -3.24
C LEU A 341 6.65 55.18 -4.65
N GLU A 342 5.64 55.95 -5.06
CA GLU A 342 5.60 56.62 -6.37
C GLU A 342 6.82 57.51 -6.65
N ARG A 343 7.41 58.14 -5.62
CA ARG A 343 8.59 59.01 -5.77
C ARG A 343 9.79 58.25 -6.32
N TYR A 344 9.86 56.95 -6.06
CA TYR A 344 10.94 56.08 -6.51
C TYR A 344 10.67 55.42 -7.86
N GLN A 345 9.58 55.79 -8.54
CA GLN A 345 9.23 55.33 -9.89
C GLN A 345 9.14 53.79 -10.02
N PRO A 346 8.19 53.14 -9.31
CA PRO A 346 7.91 51.74 -9.56
C PRO A 346 7.37 51.54 -10.98
N ALA A 347 7.50 50.31 -11.50
CA ALA A 347 6.94 49.96 -12.79
C ALA A 347 5.42 49.79 -12.68
N ILE A 348 4.96 48.95 -11.75
CA ILE A 348 3.56 48.66 -11.46
C ILE A 348 3.38 48.45 -9.95
N ILE A 349 2.24 48.84 -9.40
CA ILE A 349 1.84 48.59 -8.01
C ILE A 349 0.57 47.74 -8.01
N GLY A 350 0.60 46.55 -7.42
CA GLY A 350 -0.58 45.72 -7.13
C GLY A 350 -1.00 45.88 -5.68
N LEU A 351 -2.27 46.23 -5.45
CA LEU A 351 -2.83 46.40 -4.11
C LEU A 351 -3.77 45.25 -3.77
N ASP A 352 -3.37 44.41 -2.81
CA ASP A 352 -4.16 43.28 -2.32
C ASP A 352 -4.98 43.66 -1.08
N PHE A 353 -5.87 44.65 -1.27
CA PHE A 353 -6.80 45.15 -0.26
C PHE A 353 -8.14 45.48 -0.92
N TRP A 354 -9.24 45.00 -0.35
CA TRP A 354 -10.58 45.38 -0.78
C TRP A 354 -10.92 46.77 -0.26
N LEU A 355 -10.88 47.76 -1.17
CA LEU A 355 -11.09 49.19 -0.89
C LEU A 355 -12.51 49.63 -1.33
N ASP A 356 -13.50 48.81 -1.03
CA ASP A 356 -14.89 48.96 -1.46
C ASP A 356 -15.69 49.99 -0.63
N THR A 357 -15.27 50.24 0.61
CA THR A 357 -15.94 51.12 1.56
C THR A 357 -14.98 52.11 2.25
N PRO A 358 -15.46 53.31 2.64
CA PRO A 358 -14.64 54.30 3.34
C PRO A 358 -14.16 53.82 4.70
N PHE A 359 -12.89 54.07 5.05
CA PHE A 359 -12.35 53.70 6.35
C PHE A 359 -11.21 54.63 6.87
N PRO A 360 -11.36 55.31 8.03
CA PRO A 360 -12.56 55.42 8.87
C PRO A 360 -13.50 56.55 8.42
N SER A 361 -13.09 57.39 7.44
CA SER A 361 -13.80 58.62 7.10
C SER A 361 -13.92 58.81 5.58
N VAL A 362 -15.00 59.48 5.16
CA VAL A 362 -15.29 59.76 3.76
C VAL A 362 -14.25 60.69 3.11
N SER A 363 -13.64 61.59 3.90
CA SER A 363 -12.62 62.53 3.40
C SER A 363 -11.31 61.81 3.05
N GLY A 364 -10.88 60.86 3.88
CA GLY A 364 -9.71 60.00 3.60
C GLY A 364 -9.95 59.16 2.35
N TYR A 365 -11.11 58.50 2.28
CA TYR A 365 -11.50 57.68 1.12
C TYR A 365 -11.50 58.46 -0.19
N ARG A 366 -11.99 59.71 -0.19
CA ARG A 366 -11.98 60.54 -1.41
C ARG A 366 -10.55 60.79 -1.92
N LYS A 367 -9.59 61.06 -1.03
CA LYS A 367 -8.18 61.23 -1.42
C LYS A 367 -7.60 59.93 -1.95
N LEU A 368 -7.96 58.79 -1.36
CA LEU A 368 -7.54 57.48 -1.85
C LEU A 368 -8.07 57.22 -3.27
N LEU A 369 -9.37 57.43 -3.51
CA LEU A 369 -9.96 57.28 -4.83
C LEU A 369 -9.30 58.21 -5.87
N GLU A 370 -8.92 59.43 -5.50
CA GLU A 370 -8.19 60.36 -6.37
C GLU A 370 -6.82 59.80 -6.78
N VAL A 371 -6.05 59.27 -5.82
CA VAL A 371 -4.75 58.60 -6.10
C VAL A 371 -4.95 57.40 -7.01
N LEU A 372 -5.92 56.53 -6.72
CA LEU A 372 -6.19 55.32 -7.51
C LEU A 372 -6.68 55.64 -8.93
N SER A 373 -7.47 56.70 -9.10
CA SER A 373 -8.00 57.12 -10.40
C SER A 373 -6.91 57.76 -11.27
N ASN A 374 -6.05 58.59 -10.67
CA ASN A 374 -5.05 59.37 -11.41
C ASN A 374 -3.76 58.59 -11.72
N ASN A 375 -3.38 57.61 -10.89
CA ASN A 375 -2.18 56.83 -11.13
C ASN A 375 -2.45 55.63 -12.06
N GLN A 376 -1.83 55.64 -13.23
CA GLN A 376 -1.94 54.58 -14.24
C GLN A 376 -1.18 53.28 -13.91
N LYS A 377 -0.30 53.31 -12.91
CA LYS A 377 0.53 52.17 -12.51
C LYS A 377 -0.10 51.32 -11.40
N ILE A 378 -1.22 51.74 -10.82
CA ILE A 378 -1.88 51.02 -9.72
C ILE A 378 -2.95 50.09 -10.26
N VAL A 379 -2.83 48.81 -9.89
CA VAL A 379 -3.84 47.77 -10.07
C VAL A 379 -4.56 47.57 -8.74
N ALA A 380 -5.87 47.79 -8.73
CA ALA A 380 -6.73 47.57 -7.57
C ALA A 380 -7.52 46.27 -7.70
N VAL A 381 -8.08 45.81 -6.57
CA VAL A 381 -8.77 44.52 -6.51
C VAL A 381 -10.25 44.61 -6.21
N CYS A 382 -10.95 43.55 -6.63
CA CYS A 382 -12.24 43.14 -6.12
C CYS A 382 -12.24 41.63 -5.90
N SER A 383 -13.25 41.10 -5.22
CA SER A 383 -13.44 39.66 -5.05
C SER A 383 -14.68 39.24 -5.83
N THR A 384 -14.60 38.16 -6.60
CA THR A 384 -15.82 37.59 -7.22
C THR A 384 -16.58 36.79 -6.16
N SER A 385 -17.87 36.53 -6.37
CA SER A 385 -18.63 35.65 -5.46
C SER A 385 -18.23 34.17 -5.55
N GLY A 386 -17.09 33.87 -6.20
CA GLY A 386 -16.72 32.56 -6.73
C GLY A 386 -16.72 31.42 -5.72
N TYR A 387 -17.21 30.25 -6.19
CA TYR A 387 -17.19 28.87 -5.64
C TYR A 387 -17.58 28.59 -4.18
N SER A 388 -17.51 29.57 -3.29
CA SER A 388 -18.01 29.51 -1.92
C SER A 388 -19.42 30.08 -1.89
N LYS A 389 -20.43 29.22 -1.74
CA LYS A 389 -21.86 29.59 -1.75
C LYS A 389 -22.26 30.69 -0.74
N ASN A 390 -21.38 31.07 0.18
CA ASN A 390 -21.69 31.91 1.33
C ASN A 390 -20.92 33.25 1.38
N GLN A 391 -20.13 33.62 0.36
CA GLN A 391 -19.45 34.92 0.33
C GLN A 391 -19.93 35.75 -0.87
N PRO A 392 -20.69 36.84 -0.65
CA PRO A 392 -20.93 37.79 -1.73
C PRO A 392 -19.58 38.43 -2.12
N GLY A 393 -19.34 38.55 -3.43
CA GLY A 393 -18.16 39.25 -3.95
C GLY A 393 -18.11 40.71 -3.50
N THR A 394 -17.00 41.40 -3.74
CA THR A 394 -16.83 42.82 -3.40
C THR A 394 -16.84 43.70 -4.65
N VAL A 395 -17.24 44.97 -4.50
CA VAL A 395 -17.16 45.95 -5.60
C VAL A 395 -15.76 46.55 -5.69
N PRO A 396 -15.24 46.81 -6.90
CA PRO A 396 -13.96 47.50 -7.05
C PRO A 396 -14.06 48.98 -6.62
N PRO A 397 -12.93 49.62 -6.23
CA PRO A 397 -12.91 51.04 -5.92
C PRO A 397 -13.32 51.89 -7.13
N LYS A 398 -14.15 52.91 -6.88
CA LYS A 398 -14.70 53.76 -7.94
C LYS A 398 -13.60 54.58 -8.64
N GLY A 399 -13.70 54.69 -9.96
CA GLY A 399 -12.78 55.51 -10.78
C GLY A 399 -11.54 54.78 -11.29
N VAL A 400 -11.32 53.53 -10.85
CA VAL A 400 -10.29 52.65 -11.44
C VAL A 400 -10.87 51.97 -12.69
N PRO A 401 -10.25 52.12 -13.88
CA PRO A 401 -10.72 51.49 -15.11
C PRO A 401 -10.42 49.99 -15.11
N GLU A 402 -11.12 49.24 -15.96
CA GLU A 402 -11.07 47.77 -15.98
C GLU A 402 -9.67 47.21 -16.29
N GLU A 403 -8.87 47.92 -17.11
CA GLU A 403 -7.49 47.51 -17.42
C GLU A 403 -6.56 47.64 -16.21
N ARG A 404 -7.04 48.19 -15.10
CA ARG A 404 -6.34 48.32 -13.83
C ARG A 404 -7.07 47.64 -12.67
N LEU A 405 -7.95 46.69 -12.99
CA LEU A 405 -8.65 45.85 -12.02
C LEU A 405 -8.26 44.38 -12.16
N GLY A 406 -8.10 43.70 -11.03
CA GLY A 406 -7.95 42.24 -10.97
C GLY A 406 -8.73 41.62 -9.81
N PHE A 407 -9.18 40.37 -9.97
CA PHE A 407 -9.84 39.63 -8.89
C PHE A 407 -8.82 38.89 -8.00
N THR A 408 -9.13 38.72 -6.71
CA THR A 408 -8.27 37.97 -5.76
C THR A 408 -8.70 36.51 -5.57
N THR A 409 -9.78 36.09 -6.21
CA THR A 409 -10.32 34.72 -6.13
C THR A 409 -9.29 33.67 -6.52
N VAL A 410 -9.15 32.65 -5.66
CA VAL A 410 -8.27 31.49 -5.85
C VAL A 410 -9.08 30.22 -6.03
N ILE A 411 -8.45 29.21 -6.64
CA ILE A 411 -9.03 27.87 -6.78
C ILE A 411 -8.21 26.90 -5.94
N VAL A 412 -8.92 26.10 -5.15
CA VAL A 412 -8.35 25.08 -4.28
C VAL A 412 -8.59 23.69 -4.84
N ASP A 413 -7.66 22.78 -4.59
CA ASP A 413 -7.84 21.37 -4.87
C ASP A 413 -8.28 20.66 -3.59
N ASN A 414 -9.53 20.19 -3.58
CA ASN A 414 -10.11 19.47 -2.45
C ASN A 414 -9.37 18.14 -2.24
N ALA A 415 -8.54 18.11 -1.21
CA ALA A 415 -8.09 16.90 -0.53
C ALA A 415 -8.70 16.88 0.88
N GLN A 416 -8.08 16.19 1.85
CA GLN A 416 -8.46 16.35 3.26
C GLN A 416 -8.26 17.81 3.76
N VAL A 417 -7.47 18.62 3.03
CA VAL A 417 -7.21 20.04 3.24
C VAL A 417 -7.18 20.72 1.87
N ASP A 418 -7.70 21.95 1.77
CA ASP A 418 -7.80 22.74 0.55
C ASP A 418 -6.44 23.38 0.21
N VAL A 419 -5.71 22.77 -0.73
CA VAL A 419 -4.36 23.22 -1.12
C VAL A 419 -4.40 23.87 -2.50
N ILE A 420 -3.77 25.03 -2.64
CA ILE A 420 -3.65 25.75 -3.91
C ILE A 420 -2.48 25.16 -4.72
N ARG A 421 -2.79 24.61 -5.89
CA ARG A 421 -1.79 24.09 -6.86
C ARG A 421 -1.94 24.69 -8.26
N ARG A 422 -3.02 25.45 -8.46
CA ARG A 422 -3.44 26.03 -9.73
C ARG A 422 -3.50 27.54 -9.62
N HIS A 423 -3.19 28.21 -10.71
CA HIS A 423 -3.35 29.65 -10.85
C HIS A 423 -4.52 29.92 -11.79
N LEU A 424 -5.61 30.48 -11.24
CA LEU A 424 -6.69 31.07 -12.02
C LEU A 424 -6.22 32.42 -12.58
N MET A 425 -5.90 32.46 -13.87
CA MET A 425 -5.38 33.67 -14.51
C MET A 425 -6.52 34.55 -15.01
N PHE A 426 -7.52 33.92 -15.63
CA PHE A 426 -8.64 34.63 -16.25
C PHE A 426 -9.95 33.93 -15.94
N MET A 427 -11.06 34.67 -15.89
CA MET A 427 -12.40 34.09 -15.81
C MET A 427 -13.39 34.91 -16.63
N ALA A 428 -14.45 34.25 -17.11
CA ALA A 428 -15.55 34.96 -17.75
C ALA A 428 -16.26 35.85 -16.73
N LYS A 429 -16.64 37.06 -17.14
CA LYS A 429 -17.43 37.96 -16.30
C LYS A 429 -18.85 37.45 -16.20
N GLU A 430 -19.37 37.34 -14.98
CA GLU A 430 -20.78 37.07 -14.77
C GLU A 430 -21.55 38.39 -14.55
N ALA A 431 -22.69 38.54 -15.23
CA ALA A 431 -23.49 39.77 -15.14
C ALA A 431 -24.02 40.07 -13.72
N LYS A 432 -24.08 39.04 -12.86
CA LYS A 432 -24.53 39.16 -11.47
C LYS A 432 -23.39 39.40 -10.47
N ASP A 433 -22.15 39.21 -10.89
CA ASP A 433 -20.99 39.41 -10.02
C ASP A 433 -20.73 40.90 -9.78
N LEU A 434 -20.34 41.25 -8.56
CA LEU A 434 -19.99 42.63 -8.20
C LEU A 434 -18.61 43.04 -8.75
N CYS A 435 -17.75 42.06 -8.99
CA CYS A 435 -16.40 42.23 -9.52
C CYS A 435 -16.40 41.99 -11.04
N GLN A 436 -16.32 43.07 -11.82
CA GLN A 436 -16.45 43.06 -13.28
C GLN A 436 -15.10 43.05 -14.01
N THR A 437 -14.14 42.25 -13.55
CA THR A 437 -12.84 42.05 -14.22
C THR A 437 -12.64 40.60 -14.61
N ALA A 438 -12.03 40.39 -15.78
CA ALA A 438 -11.73 39.05 -16.29
C ALA A 438 -10.36 38.53 -15.84
N TYR A 439 -9.53 39.34 -15.18
CA TYR A 439 -8.14 39.00 -14.84
C TYR A 439 -7.98 38.84 -13.34
N SER A 440 -7.19 37.87 -12.89
CA SER A 440 -6.73 37.86 -11.50
C SER A 440 -5.76 39.02 -11.25
N LEU A 441 -5.61 39.44 -9.99
CA LEU A 441 -4.64 40.46 -9.58
C LEU A 441 -3.25 40.15 -10.15
N SER A 442 -2.78 38.92 -9.94
CA SER A 442 -1.46 38.48 -10.38
C SER A 442 -1.31 38.47 -11.90
N ALA A 443 -2.33 38.03 -12.64
CA ALA A 443 -2.32 38.09 -14.10
C ALA A 443 -2.29 39.53 -14.60
N ARG A 444 -3.12 40.42 -14.02
CA ARG A 444 -3.20 41.82 -14.42
C ARG A 444 -1.90 42.58 -14.15
N VAL A 445 -1.32 42.40 -12.97
CA VAL A 445 -0.03 43.01 -12.60
C VAL A 445 1.08 42.55 -13.52
N ALA A 446 1.16 41.25 -13.81
CA ALA A 446 2.18 40.70 -14.71
C ALA A 446 2.03 41.22 -16.15
N VAL A 447 0.81 41.23 -16.69
CA VAL A 447 0.53 41.75 -18.05
C VAL A 447 0.91 43.22 -18.16
N ASN A 448 0.45 44.07 -17.24
CA ASN A 448 0.77 45.50 -17.26
C ASN A 448 2.29 45.74 -17.11
N TYR A 449 2.98 44.94 -16.31
CA TYR A 449 4.45 45.04 -16.19
C TYR A 449 5.14 44.67 -17.50
N LEU A 450 4.74 43.58 -18.13
CA LEU A 450 5.31 43.13 -19.41
C LEU A 450 5.08 44.14 -20.54
N GLU A 451 3.93 44.83 -20.54
CA GLU A 451 3.65 45.95 -21.45
C GLU A 451 4.65 47.10 -21.25
N THR A 452 5.02 47.43 -20.00
CA THR A 452 6.07 48.43 -19.74
C THR A 452 7.45 48.01 -20.27
N LYS A 453 7.67 46.71 -20.48
CA LYS A 453 8.88 46.14 -21.10
C LYS A 453 8.77 45.99 -22.62
N GLY A 454 7.67 46.45 -23.23
CA GLY A 454 7.45 46.40 -24.67
C GLY A 454 7.02 45.03 -25.21
N ILE A 455 6.56 44.12 -24.35
CA ILE A 455 6.05 42.81 -24.77
C ILE A 455 4.60 42.96 -25.26
N ASN A 456 4.29 42.37 -26.42
CA ASN A 456 2.95 42.43 -27.00
C ASN A 456 1.97 41.51 -26.25
N THR A 457 0.91 42.11 -25.73
CA THR A 457 -0.19 41.47 -24.97
C THR A 457 -1.54 41.66 -25.68
N LEU A 458 -1.58 42.21 -26.91
CA LEU A 458 -2.82 42.53 -27.62
C LEU A 458 -3.65 41.31 -28.02
N GLU A 459 -3.02 40.14 -28.18
CA GLU A 459 -3.72 38.87 -28.44
C GLU A 459 -4.58 38.46 -27.23
N ILE A 460 -4.16 38.82 -26.03
CA ILE A 460 -4.86 38.53 -24.78
C ILE A 460 -6.24 39.21 -24.73
N GLN A 461 -6.32 40.44 -25.23
CA GLN A 461 -7.51 41.28 -25.07
C GLN A 461 -8.66 40.88 -26.00
N LYS A 462 -8.39 40.06 -27.03
CA LYS A 462 -9.35 39.70 -28.09
C LYS A 462 -10.04 38.34 -27.86
N GLU A 463 -9.41 37.43 -27.15
CA GLU A 463 -9.86 36.05 -27.02
C GLU A 463 -9.80 35.64 -25.55
N TYR A 464 -10.96 35.40 -24.92
CA TYR A 464 -11.06 34.89 -23.55
C TYR A 464 -11.48 33.41 -23.57
N PRO A 465 -10.64 32.48 -24.03
CA PRO A 465 -10.99 31.08 -23.94
C PRO A 465 -10.95 30.65 -22.46
N THR A 466 -12.09 30.22 -21.94
CA THR A 466 -12.15 29.48 -20.66
C THR A 466 -11.42 28.14 -20.75
N ILE A 467 -11.18 27.62 -21.96
CA ILE A 467 -10.48 26.37 -22.25
C ILE A 467 -9.57 26.56 -23.47
N GLY A 468 -8.29 26.21 -23.38
CA GLY A 468 -7.38 26.22 -24.53
C GLY A 468 -5.92 26.58 -24.18
N ASN A 469 -5.19 27.03 -25.20
CA ASN A 469 -3.85 27.58 -25.05
C ASN A 469 -3.90 29.10 -25.22
N PHE A 470 -3.01 29.78 -24.53
CA PHE A 470 -2.97 31.23 -24.49
C PHE A 470 -1.54 31.74 -24.59
N LYS A 471 -1.31 32.86 -25.28
CA LYS A 471 0.03 33.37 -25.55
C LYS A 471 0.29 34.72 -24.86
N ILE A 472 1.44 34.85 -24.20
CA ILE A 472 1.96 36.13 -23.71
C ILE A 472 3.34 36.34 -24.33
N GLY A 473 3.50 37.35 -25.18
CA GLY A 473 4.68 37.50 -26.01
C GLY A 473 4.87 36.27 -26.91
N ASP A 474 5.95 35.51 -26.67
CA ASP A 474 6.24 34.26 -27.38
C ASP A 474 5.98 32.98 -26.59
N VAL A 475 5.54 33.11 -25.34
CA VAL A 475 5.32 31.98 -24.44
C VAL A 475 3.86 31.53 -24.48
N VAL A 476 3.66 30.22 -24.63
CA VAL A 476 2.34 29.59 -24.62
C VAL A 476 2.05 29.00 -23.24
N PHE A 477 1.03 29.53 -22.59
CA PHE A 477 0.40 28.99 -21.40
C PHE A 477 -0.67 27.97 -21.83
N GLN A 478 -0.48 26.72 -21.43
CA GLN A 478 -1.43 25.65 -21.71
C GLN A 478 -2.41 25.53 -20.55
N GLY A 479 -3.70 25.76 -20.82
CA GLY A 479 -4.75 25.59 -19.82
C GLY A 479 -4.95 24.12 -19.48
N ILE A 480 -5.37 23.84 -18.24
CA ILE A 480 -5.68 22.49 -17.78
C ILE A 480 -6.99 22.03 -18.43
N GLY A 481 -6.96 20.91 -19.15
CA GLY A 481 -8.13 20.31 -19.81
C GLY A 481 -8.90 19.31 -18.95
N GLU A 482 -10.03 18.81 -19.50
CA GLU A 482 -10.75 17.69 -18.90
C GLU A 482 -9.89 16.42 -18.88
N ARG A 483 -9.79 15.77 -17.72
CA ARG A 483 -9.07 14.49 -17.55
C ARG A 483 -7.59 14.54 -17.92
N GLU A 484 -6.93 15.67 -17.68
CA GLU A 484 -5.51 15.86 -17.96
C GLU A 484 -4.63 15.49 -16.76
N GLY A 485 -3.59 14.68 -17.00
CA GLY A 485 -2.67 14.24 -15.96
C GLY A 485 -3.39 13.57 -14.77
N PHE A 486 -3.09 14.05 -13.57
CA PHE A 486 -3.74 13.55 -12.35
C PHE A 486 -5.13 14.13 -12.08
N TYR A 487 -5.57 15.14 -12.85
CA TYR A 487 -6.89 15.75 -12.70
C TYR A 487 -7.94 14.98 -13.51
N GLN A 488 -8.66 14.07 -12.86
CA GLN A 488 -9.67 13.22 -13.51
C GLN A 488 -11.09 13.76 -13.31
N LYS A 489 -11.28 14.51 -12.22
CA LYS A 489 -12.42 15.38 -11.96
C LYS A 489 -11.86 16.73 -11.52
N VAL A 490 -12.08 17.75 -12.33
CA VAL A 490 -11.55 19.09 -12.09
C VAL A 490 -12.61 20.13 -12.42
N ASP A 491 -12.65 21.16 -11.60
CA ASP A 491 -13.42 22.36 -11.89
C ASP A 491 -12.65 23.22 -12.90
N LEU A 492 -13.21 23.29 -14.10
CA LEU A 492 -12.58 23.96 -15.23
C LEU A 492 -12.85 25.46 -15.30
N GLY A 493 -13.77 25.99 -14.49
CA GLY A 493 -13.99 27.44 -14.29
C GLY A 493 -13.47 28.39 -15.38
N GLY A 494 -12.61 29.32 -14.94
CA GLY A 494 -11.83 30.16 -15.84
C GLY A 494 -10.53 29.49 -16.33
N PHE A 495 -9.70 30.24 -17.04
CA PHE A 495 -8.41 29.76 -17.54
C PHE A 495 -7.41 29.53 -16.40
N GLN A 496 -6.94 28.29 -16.29
CA GLN A 496 -6.12 27.83 -15.19
C GLN A 496 -4.86 27.11 -15.67
N VAL A 497 -3.75 27.37 -14.99
CA VAL A 497 -2.47 26.67 -15.21
C VAL A 497 -1.95 26.09 -13.90
N LEU A 498 -1.09 25.07 -13.98
CA LEU A 498 -0.37 24.59 -12.80
C LEU A 498 0.58 25.67 -12.29
N LEU A 499 0.57 25.86 -10.97
CA LEU A 499 1.42 26.84 -10.31
C LEU A 499 2.81 26.23 -10.05
N ASN A 500 3.79 26.76 -10.75
CA ASN A 500 5.21 26.55 -10.57
C ASN A 500 5.73 27.47 -9.46
N TYR A 501 5.46 27.09 -8.21
CA TYR A 501 6.01 27.76 -7.04
C TYR A 501 7.53 27.89 -7.14
N ARG A 502 8.08 28.89 -6.48
CA ARG A 502 9.53 29.09 -6.39
C ARG A 502 10.02 28.39 -5.13
N ASN A 503 10.98 27.47 -5.22
CA ASN A 503 11.51 26.84 -3.99
C ASN A 503 12.52 27.78 -3.32
N ALA A 504 12.05 28.80 -2.62
CA ALA A 504 12.87 29.83 -2.00
C ALA A 504 12.37 30.11 -0.59
N ASN A 505 13.29 30.46 0.33
CA ASN A 505 12.90 30.96 1.66
C ASN A 505 12.02 32.21 1.55
N LYS A 506 12.24 33.01 0.50
CA LYS A 506 11.47 34.20 0.15
C LYS A 506 11.26 34.23 -1.36
N VAL A 507 10.02 34.44 -1.80
CA VAL A 507 9.70 34.52 -3.25
C VAL A 507 10.31 35.76 -3.90
N ALA A 508 10.41 36.85 -3.15
CA ALA A 508 10.87 38.17 -3.58
C ALA A 508 11.52 38.90 -2.39
N ASN A 509 11.97 40.14 -2.58
CA ASN A 509 12.38 40.99 -1.47
C ASN A 509 11.16 41.50 -0.68
N TYR A 510 11.35 41.79 0.61
CA TYR A 510 10.31 42.24 1.53
C TYR A 510 10.75 43.53 2.24
N ILE A 511 9.84 44.49 2.35
CA ILE A 511 9.96 45.65 3.25
C ILE A 511 8.61 45.87 3.95
N SER A 512 8.60 46.37 5.18
CA SER A 512 7.35 46.61 5.91
C SER A 512 6.71 47.94 5.52
N ILE A 513 5.41 48.10 5.81
CA ILE A 513 4.72 49.40 5.73
C ILE A 513 5.43 50.45 6.61
N SER A 514 5.92 50.06 7.79
CA SER A 514 6.75 50.92 8.64
C SER A 514 8.01 51.41 7.93
N ASP A 515 8.73 50.52 7.23
CA ASP A 515 9.94 50.87 6.50
C ASP A 515 9.64 51.87 5.38
N VAL A 516 8.55 51.66 4.64
CA VAL A 516 8.10 52.62 3.61
C VAL A 516 7.79 53.99 4.24
N LEU A 517 6.99 54.02 5.31
CA LEU A 517 6.58 55.27 5.95
C LEU A 517 7.76 56.01 6.59
N SER A 518 8.82 55.31 6.99
CA SER A 518 10.03 55.89 7.58
C SER A 518 11.17 56.14 6.59
N ASP A 519 10.98 55.85 5.29
CA ASP A 519 12.03 55.90 4.26
C ASP A 519 13.26 55.03 4.61
N ASN A 520 13.02 53.87 5.24
CA ASN A 520 14.06 52.92 5.69
C ASN A 520 14.19 51.74 4.72
N PHE A 521 14.58 51.99 3.48
CA PHE A 521 14.85 50.95 2.49
C PHE A 521 15.76 51.49 1.37
N ASP A 522 16.33 50.60 0.55
CA ASP A 522 17.11 50.98 -0.62
C ASP A 522 16.19 51.29 -1.81
N ASP A 523 16.33 52.48 -2.41
CA ASP A 523 15.62 52.94 -3.62
C ASP A 523 15.61 51.89 -4.75
N ALA A 524 16.68 51.11 -4.89
CA ALA A 524 16.82 50.08 -5.90
C ALA A 524 15.78 48.95 -5.77
N LEU A 525 15.19 48.78 -4.58
CA LEU A 525 14.11 47.82 -4.34
C LEU A 525 12.78 48.25 -4.97
N VAL A 526 12.57 49.55 -5.20
CA VAL A 526 11.29 50.08 -5.71
C VAL A 526 11.38 50.45 -7.20
N ARG A 527 12.50 51.04 -7.61
CA ARG A 527 12.67 51.59 -8.97
C ARG A 527 12.54 50.52 -10.05
N ASP A 528 11.65 50.75 -11.02
CA ASP A 528 11.35 49.82 -12.14
C ASP A 528 10.94 48.40 -11.72
N LYS A 529 10.50 48.22 -10.47
CA LYS A 529 10.01 46.95 -9.92
C LYS A 529 8.49 46.87 -9.87
N ILE A 530 7.99 45.65 -9.80
CA ILE A 530 6.61 45.34 -9.43
C ILE A 530 6.52 45.44 -7.91
N ILE A 531 5.63 46.27 -7.40
CA ILE A 531 5.41 46.43 -5.96
C ILE A 531 4.07 45.79 -5.61
N LEU A 532 4.10 44.77 -4.78
CA LEU A 532 2.91 44.07 -4.29
C LEU A 532 2.69 44.47 -2.83
N ILE A 533 1.58 45.13 -2.54
CA ILE A 533 1.25 45.61 -1.19
C ILE A 533 0.09 44.78 -0.66
N GLY A 534 0.29 44.10 0.47
CA GLY A 534 -0.73 43.19 1.02
C GLY A 534 -0.43 42.74 2.45
N ASN A 535 -1.41 42.09 3.06
CA ASN A 535 -1.35 41.64 4.44
C ASN A 535 -0.51 40.36 4.60
N THR A 536 0.37 40.32 5.60
CA THR A 536 1.16 39.12 5.96
C THR A 536 0.90 38.64 7.38
N ASP A 537 -0.07 39.24 8.10
CA ASP A 537 -0.50 38.76 9.41
C ASP A 537 -1.20 37.39 9.28
N PRO A 538 -0.71 36.34 9.97
CA PRO A 538 -1.36 35.03 10.02
C PRO A 538 -2.83 35.09 10.48
N ASN A 539 -3.25 36.14 11.19
CA ASN A 539 -4.60 36.31 11.70
C ASN A 539 -5.53 37.15 10.81
N ALA A 540 -5.04 37.59 9.64
CA ALA A 540 -5.79 38.41 8.70
C ALA A 540 -6.96 37.67 8.03
N GLY A 541 -6.87 36.33 7.94
CA GLY A 541 -7.86 35.49 7.26
C GLY A 541 -7.66 35.33 5.75
N ASP A 542 -6.54 35.82 5.22
CA ASP A 542 -6.12 35.69 3.81
C ASP A 542 -4.85 34.83 3.71
N ASN A 543 -4.91 33.62 4.25
CA ASN A 543 -3.81 32.67 4.28
C ASN A 543 -4.26 31.33 3.70
N PHE A 544 -3.38 30.68 2.94
CA PHE A 544 -3.74 29.50 2.15
C PHE A 544 -2.76 28.34 2.34
N TYR A 545 -3.28 27.11 2.29
CA TYR A 545 -2.41 25.94 2.17
C TYR A 545 -1.82 25.84 0.76
N THR A 546 -0.54 25.52 0.69
CA THR A 546 0.22 25.33 -0.54
C THR A 546 1.02 24.02 -0.45
N PRO A 547 1.68 23.55 -1.52
CA PRO A 547 2.53 22.36 -1.47
C PRO A 547 3.60 22.39 -0.35
N TYR A 548 4.01 23.59 0.10
CA TYR A 548 5.02 23.78 1.14
C TYR A 548 4.45 23.69 2.56
N SER A 549 3.13 23.71 2.73
CA SER A 549 2.47 23.76 4.03
C SER A 549 2.74 22.55 4.93
N TYR A 550 2.83 21.33 4.38
CA TYR A 550 3.02 20.14 5.25
C TYR A 550 4.43 20.03 5.86
N SER A 551 5.42 20.77 5.35
CA SER A 551 6.80 20.77 5.86
C SER A 551 7.06 21.88 6.88
N GLN A 552 6.11 22.79 7.08
CA GLN A 552 6.29 23.95 7.95
C GLN A 552 5.76 23.72 9.37
N PRO A 553 6.32 24.43 10.38
CA PRO A 553 5.74 24.53 11.71
C PRO A 553 4.28 24.99 11.64
N VAL A 554 3.47 24.64 12.64
CA VAL A 554 2.03 25.00 12.69
C VAL A 554 1.80 26.52 12.53
N SER A 555 2.72 27.35 13.02
CA SER A 555 2.67 28.83 12.91
C SER A 555 2.92 29.39 11.51
N GLU A 556 3.51 28.61 10.60
CA GLU A 556 3.90 29.01 9.23
C GLU A 556 3.26 28.10 8.18
N LYS A 557 2.21 27.38 8.58
CA LYS A 557 1.60 26.35 7.76
C LYS A 557 0.84 26.94 6.57
N GLU A 558 0.37 28.17 6.67
CA GLU A 558 -0.40 28.84 5.63
C GLU A 558 0.43 30.00 5.04
N MET A 559 0.35 30.17 3.73
CA MET A 559 1.03 31.23 2.98
C MET A 559 0.10 32.43 2.84
N PRO A 560 0.55 33.67 3.14
CA PRO A 560 -0.26 34.86 2.92
C PRO A 560 -0.64 35.06 1.46
N GLY A 561 -1.84 35.57 1.19
CA GLY A 561 -2.40 35.79 -0.14
C GLY A 561 -1.48 36.64 -1.04
N ILE A 562 -0.90 37.71 -0.50
CA ILE A 562 0.05 38.54 -1.24
C ILE A 562 1.32 37.79 -1.67
N VAL A 563 1.80 36.85 -0.85
CA VAL A 563 2.96 36.02 -1.16
C VAL A 563 2.60 34.98 -2.23
N LEU A 564 1.39 34.44 -2.18
CA LEU A 564 0.85 33.58 -3.24
C LEU A 564 0.74 34.35 -4.58
N HIS A 565 0.20 35.57 -4.55
CA HIS A 565 0.13 36.45 -5.72
C HIS A 565 1.52 36.77 -6.26
N ALA A 566 2.53 36.97 -5.40
CA ALA A 566 3.91 37.14 -5.84
C ALA A 566 4.48 35.91 -6.56
N HIS A 567 4.18 34.68 -6.11
CA HIS A 567 4.55 33.47 -6.84
C HIS A 567 3.88 33.39 -8.22
N GLN A 568 2.60 33.75 -8.29
CA GLN A 568 1.83 33.78 -9.54
C GLN A 568 2.37 34.82 -10.54
N VAL A 569 2.66 36.04 -10.07
CA VAL A 569 3.31 37.09 -10.88
C VAL A 569 4.69 36.63 -11.33
N SER A 570 5.50 36.12 -10.41
CA SER A 570 6.86 35.61 -10.68
C SER A 570 6.84 34.54 -11.77
N GLN A 571 5.89 33.59 -11.72
CA GLN A 571 5.72 32.58 -12.76
C GLN A 571 5.52 33.20 -14.14
N ILE A 572 4.58 34.16 -14.26
CA ILE A 572 4.25 34.75 -15.55
C ILE A 572 5.46 35.52 -16.11
N ILE A 573 6.03 36.43 -15.31
CA ILE A 573 7.11 37.30 -15.78
C ILE A 573 8.40 36.52 -16.03
N SER A 574 8.76 35.56 -15.15
CA SER A 574 9.96 34.73 -15.33
C SER A 574 9.82 33.80 -16.54
N ALA A 575 8.61 33.32 -16.84
CA ALA A 575 8.40 32.52 -18.04
C ALA A 575 8.63 33.35 -19.31
N VAL A 576 8.09 34.58 -19.35
CA VAL A 576 8.16 35.47 -20.51
C VAL A 576 9.53 36.13 -20.69
N LEU A 577 10.16 36.59 -19.60
CA LEU A 577 11.43 37.33 -19.65
C LEU A 577 12.65 36.41 -19.60
N ASP A 578 12.60 35.37 -18.77
CA ASP A 578 13.77 34.53 -18.45
C ASP A 578 13.66 33.10 -19.02
N GLY A 579 12.54 32.76 -19.67
CA GLY A 579 12.28 31.42 -20.19
C GLY A 579 12.09 30.36 -19.10
N ARG A 580 11.66 30.75 -17.88
CA ARG A 580 11.38 29.80 -16.79
C ARG A 580 10.29 28.81 -17.22
N PRO A 581 10.51 27.48 -17.10
CA PRO A 581 9.55 26.49 -17.57
C PRO A 581 8.17 26.61 -16.92
N LEU A 582 7.12 26.49 -17.73
CA LEU A 582 5.75 26.30 -17.27
C LEU A 582 5.48 24.82 -17.03
N ILE A 583 4.76 24.49 -15.94
CA ILE A 583 4.44 23.10 -15.62
C ILE A 583 3.24 22.65 -16.44
N ARG A 584 3.40 21.55 -17.17
CA ARG A 584 2.40 20.91 -18.01
C ARG A 584 2.40 19.40 -17.85
N PHE A 585 1.30 18.78 -18.24
CA PHE A 585 1.18 17.33 -18.30
C PHE A 585 1.72 16.80 -19.63
N TRP A 586 2.02 15.51 -19.67
CA TRP A 586 2.21 14.81 -20.93
C TRP A 586 0.87 14.58 -21.62
N SER A 587 0.88 14.44 -22.93
CA SER A 587 -0.30 13.97 -23.65
C SER A 587 -0.71 12.59 -23.14
N GLY A 588 -2.01 12.33 -23.00
CA GLY A 588 -2.52 11.12 -22.35
C GLY A 588 -1.95 9.80 -22.89
N TRP A 589 -1.70 9.69 -24.20
CA TRP A 589 -1.12 8.47 -24.79
C TRP A 589 0.34 8.23 -24.35
N VAL A 590 1.13 9.31 -24.16
CA VAL A 590 2.52 9.21 -23.63
C VAL A 590 2.48 8.73 -22.19
N GLU A 591 1.56 9.25 -21.38
CA GLU A 591 1.38 8.76 -20.01
C GLU A 591 1.01 7.28 -19.97
N TRP A 592 0.13 6.83 -20.88
CA TRP A 592 -0.26 5.42 -20.95
C TRP A 592 0.93 4.54 -21.33
N LEU A 593 1.68 4.91 -22.37
CA LEU A 593 2.89 4.19 -22.76
C LEU A 593 3.90 4.13 -21.61
N TRP A 594 4.06 5.22 -20.86
CA TRP A 594 4.94 5.27 -19.70
C TRP A 594 4.49 4.30 -18.60
N ILE A 595 3.20 4.32 -18.23
CA ILE A 595 2.63 3.43 -17.21
C ILE A 595 2.77 1.96 -17.66
N PHE A 596 2.39 1.62 -18.89
CA PHE A 596 2.53 0.26 -19.40
C PHE A 596 4.00 -0.17 -19.53
N GLY A 597 4.90 0.75 -19.84
CA GLY A 597 6.35 0.51 -19.83
C GLY A 597 6.84 0.07 -18.44
N TRP A 598 6.46 0.79 -17.39
CA TRP A 598 6.79 0.43 -16.01
C TRP A 598 6.09 -0.85 -15.53
N CYS A 599 4.89 -1.14 -16.04
CA CYS A 599 4.23 -2.43 -15.83
C CYS A 599 5.07 -3.58 -16.43
N GLY A 600 5.60 -3.39 -17.64
CA GLY A 600 6.52 -4.32 -18.29
C GLY A 600 7.79 -4.54 -17.48
N VAL A 601 8.43 -3.47 -16.99
CA VAL A 601 9.62 -3.55 -16.11
C VAL A 601 9.30 -4.35 -14.85
N GLY A 602 8.19 -4.05 -14.18
CA GLY A 602 7.73 -4.83 -13.01
C GLY A 602 7.51 -6.29 -13.34
N GLY A 603 6.82 -6.59 -14.44
CA GLY A 603 6.61 -7.94 -14.94
C GLY A 603 7.93 -8.69 -15.20
N VAL A 604 8.90 -8.07 -15.88
CA VAL A 604 10.24 -8.64 -16.12
C VAL A 604 10.98 -8.91 -14.82
N LEU A 605 10.94 -7.98 -13.86
CA LEU A 605 11.55 -8.18 -12.54
C LEU A 605 10.90 -9.35 -11.78
N GLY A 606 9.57 -9.41 -11.75
CA GLY A 606 8.83 -10.52 -11.16
C GLY A 606 9.08 -11.86 -11.87
N TRP A 607 9.33 -11.81 -13.18
CA TRP A 607 9.65 -12.97 -14.02
C TRP A 607 11.10 -13.45 -13.84
N TYR A 608 12.06 -12.54 -13.66
CA TYR A 608 13.47 -12.89 -13.53
C TYR A 608 13.87 -13.23 -12.10
N CYS A 609 13.38 -12.48 -11.12
CA CYS A 609 13.73 -12.66 -9.71
C CYS A 609 13.12 -13.96 -9.15
N ARG A 610 13.92 -14.67 -8.35
CA ARG A 610 13.51 -15.92 -7.66
C ARG A 610 13.44 -15.80 -6.14
N ARG A 611 14.03 -14.73 -5.58
CA ARG A 611 14.03 -14.45 -4.13
C ARG A 611 13.27 -13.15 -3.89
N VAL A 612 12.32 -13.16 -2.94
CA VAL A 612 11.49 -12.00 -2.61
C VAL A 612 12.36 -10.80 -2.24
N PHE A 613 13.38 -10.99 -1.42
CA PHE A 613 14.27 -9.89 -1.02
C PHE A 613 14.96 -9.22 -2.22
N VAL A 614 15.41 -10.01 -3.21
CA VAL A 614 16.06 -9.48 -4.41
C VAL A 614 15.05 -8.71 -5.27
N LEU A 615 13.82 -9.21 -5.39
CA LEU A 615 12.74 -8.51 -6.08
C LEU A 615 12.45 -7.16 -5.44
N LEU A 616 12.28 -7.14 -4.11
CA LEU A 616 11.99 -5.91 -3.35
C LEU A 616 13.13 -4.91 -3.44
N LEU A 617 14.39 -5.37 -3.42
CA LEU A 617 15.56 -4.50 -3.60
C LEU A 617 15.56 -3.83 -4.98
N PHE A 618 15.32 -4.60 -6.06
CA PHE A 618 15.24 -4.02 -7.41
C PHE A 618 14.03 -3.10 -7.58
N MET A 619 12.88 -3.46 -7.03
CA MET A 619 11.70 -2.58 -7.03
C MET A 619 11.98 -1.28 -6.29
N GLY A 620 12.55 -1.35 -5.08
CA GLY A 620 12.95 -0.19 -4.30
C GLY A 620 13.91 0.71 -5.06
N GLY A 621 14.93 0.13 -5.71
CA GLY A 621 15.86 0.87 -6.57
C GLY A 621 15.15 1.57 -7.73
N ASN A 622 14.21 0.90 -8.40
CA ASN A 622 13.44 1.51 -9.49
C ASN A 622 12.48 2.60 -9.02
N VAL A 623 11.92 2.48 -7.81
CA VAL A 623 11.12 3.55 -7.20
C VAL A 623 11.99 4.79 -6.96
N VAL A 624 13.21 4.62 -6.44
CA VAL A 624 14.17 5.74 -6.29
C VAL A 624 14.49 6.38 -7.64
N VAL A 625 14.70 5.58 -8.69
CA VAL A 625 14.90 6.08 -10.06
C VAL A 625 13.67 6.84 -10.55
N LEU A 626 12.45 6.34 -10.33
CA LEU A 626 11.20 7.01 -10.69
C LEU A 626 11.07 8.39 -10.02
N TYR A 627 11.42 8.51 -8.73
CA TYR A 627 11.44 9.81 -8.05
C TYR A 627 12.49 10.75 -8.64
N TRP A 628 13.71 10.25 -8.92
CA TRP A 628 14.77 11.07 -9.51
C TRP A 628 14.41 11.57 -10.92
N VAL A 629 13.88 10.67 -11.77
CA VAL A 629 13.37 11.00 -13.10
C VAL A 629 12.20 11.99 -13.02
N GLY A 630 11.32 11.81 -12.03
CA GLY A 630 10.21 12.72 -11.77
C GLY A 630 10.66 14.13 -11.41
N LEU A 631 11.68 14.26 -10.56
CA LEU A 631 12.28 15.57 -10.25
C LEU A 631 12.93 16.22 -11.47
N MET A 632 13.63 15.43 -12.30
CA MET A 632 14.26 15.93 -13.52
C MET A 632 13.22 16.46 -14.51
N PHE A 633 12.15 15.69 -14.78
CA PHE A 633 11.08 16.14 -15.67
C PHE A 633 10.32 17.35 -15.10
N LEU A 634 10.03 17.35 -13.80
CA LEU A 634 9.36 18.48 -13.17
C LEU A 634 10.21 19.76 -13.24
N GLY A 635 11.54 19.64 -13.12
CA GLY A 635 12.48 20.75 -13.34
C GLY A 635 12.45 21.30 -14.77
N GLN A 636 12.09 20.48 -15.76
CA GLN A 636 11.86 20.89 -17.15
C GLN A 636 10.41 21.32 -17.44
N GLY A 637 9.55 21.39 -16.42
CA GLY A 637 8.15 21.77 -16.56
C GLY A 637 7.21 20.62 -16.98
N PHE A 638 7.60 19.36 -16.78
CA PHE A 638 6.74 18.21 -17.10
C PHE A 638 6.37 17.39 -15.88
N VAL A 639 5.08 17.13 -15.69
CA VAL A 639 4.60 16.21 -14.66
C VAL A 639 4.46 14.80 -15.23
N MET A 640 5.17 13.85 -14.63
CA MET A 640 5.03 12.43 -14.97
C MET A 640 4.03 11.71 -14.05
N PRO A 641 3.36 10.64 -14.52
CA PRO A 641 2.37 9.90 -13.75
C PRO A 641 3.06 8.96 -12.74
N LEU A 642 3.65 9.53 -11.68
CA LEU A 642 4.53 8.83 -10.74
C LEU A 642 3.83 7.71 -9.96
N VAL A 643 2.70 8.03 -9.31
CA VAL A 643 1.94 7.05 -8.49
C VAL A 643 1.49 5.84 -9.32
N PRO A 644 0.79 5.99 -10.46
CA PRO A 644 0.40 4.82 -11.24
C PRO A 644 1.61 4.05 -11.76
N SER A 645 2.74 4.70 -12.07
CA SER A 645 3.98 4.02 -12.47
C SER A 645 4.56 3.15 -11.35
N ILE A 646 4.58 3.66 -10.11
CA ILE A 646 5.02 2.89 -8.92
C ILE A 646 4.06 1.71 -8.68
N LEU A 647 2.75 1.94 -8.77
CA LEU A 647 1.74 0.90 -8.54
C LEU A 647 1.87 -0.25 -9.54
N VAL A 648 1.95 0.03 -10.84
CA VAL A 648 2.08 -1.03 -11.85
C VAL A 648 3.43 -1.76 -11.76
N LEU A 649 4.51 -1.05 -11.39
CA LEU A 649 5.82 -1.66 -11.13
C LEU A 649 5.75 -2.67 -9.99
N VAL A 650 5.22 -2.25 -8.84
CA VAL A 650 5.19 -3.05 -7.60
C VAL A 650 4.13 -4.15 -7.70
N VAL A 651 2.87 -3.78 -7.95
CA VAL A 651 1.75 -4.74 -8.00
C VAL A 651 1.93 -5.70 -9.17
N GLY A 652 2.33 -5.20 -10.35
CA GLY A 652 2.57 -6.05 -11.52
C GLY A 652 3.71 -7.03 -11.27
N GLY A 653 4.84 -6.57 -10.73
CA GLY A 653 5.98 -7.43 -10.47
C GLY A 653 5.75 -8.44 -9.33
N VAL A 654 5.05 -8.06 -8.26
CA VAL A 654 4.68 -9.01 -7.18
C VAL A 654 3.69 -10.05 -7.71
N SER A 655 2.69 -9.64 -8.48
CA SER A 655 1.71 -10.57 -9.07
C SER A 655 2.38 -11.60 -9.98
N VAL A 656 3.26 -11.15 -10.90
CA VAL A 656 4.03 -12.05 -11.78
C VAL A 656 4.99 -12.93 -10.99
N PHE A 657 5.61 -12.40 -9.94
CA PHE A 657 6.49 -13.17 -9.06
C PHE A 657 5.73 -14.30 -8.34
N LEU A 658 4.55 -14.04 -7.78
CA LEU A 658 3.75 -15.03 -7.07
C LEU A 658 3.28 -16.16 -7.99
N VAL A 659 2.77 -15.80 -9.19
CA VAL A 659 2.42 -16.77 -10.24
C VAL A 659 3.64 -17.60 -10.65
N GLY A 660 4.83 -17.01 -10.67
CA GLY A 660 6.09 -17.70 -10.93
C GLY A 660 6.70 -18.44 -9.72
N GLY A 661 6.26 -18.15 -8.50
CA GLY A 661 6.77 -18.65 -7.22
C GLY A 661 6.07 -19.92 -6.77
N GLN A 662 4.76 -20.00 -7.01
CA GLN A 662 3.99 -21.26 -6.97
C GLN A 662 4.61 -22.33 -7.88
N LEU A 663 5.40 -21.94 -8.89
CA LEU A 663 6.14 -22.82 -9.80
C LEU A 663 7.61 -23.09 -9.39
N ASN A 664 8.15 -22.43 -8.35
CA ASN A 664 9.57 -22.49 -7.97
C ASN A 664 9.84 -23.00 -6.54
N GLY A 665 8.84 -23.09 -5.66
CA GLY A 665 8.97 -23.76 -4.35
C GLY A 665 9.56 -25.17 -4.47
N ASP A 666 9.28 -25.86 -5.58
CA ASP A 666 9.82 -27.16 -5.95
C ASP A 666 11.34 -27.21 -6.20
N ARG A 667 12.02 -26.08 -6.48
CA ARG A 667 13.43 -26.08 -6.91
C ARG A 667 14.44 -25.94 -5.78
N ARG A 668 14.09 -25.26 -4.67
CA ARG A 668 15.06 -24.94 -3.60
C ARG A 668 15.40 -26.15 -2.73
N TRP A 669 14.50 -27.12 -2.66
CA TRP A 669 14.73 -28.38 -1.95
C TRP A 669 15.67 -29.35 -2.71
N ARG A 670 15.64 -29.37 -4.06
CA ARG A 670 16.48 -30.28 -4.87
C ARG A 670 17.98 -30.05 -4.77
N ARG A 671 18.42 -28.81 -4.49
CA ARG A 671 19.84 -28.45 -4.47
C ARG A 671 20.53 -28.74 -3.13
N ASN A 672 19.77 -28.88 -2.04
CA ASN A 672 20.34 -29.21 -0.73
C ASN A 672 20.46 -30.74 -0.50
N ASN A 673 19.83 -31.58 -1.33
CA ASN A 673 19.79 -33.03 -1.17
C ASN A 673 20.38 -33.80 -2.37
N SER A 674 21.29 -33.16 -3.13
CA SER A 674 22.03 -33.78 -4.23
C SER A 674 23.55 -33.89 -3.97
N ASN A 675 23.97 -33.88 -2.70
CA ASN A 675 25.28 -34.35 -2.25
C ASN A 675 25.11 -35.50 -1.26
#